data_AF-A0A9P6QHH2-F1
#
_entry.id   AF-A0A9P6QHH2-F1
#
_cell.length_a   1.000
_cell.length_b   1.000
_cell.length_c   1.000
_cell.angle_alpha   90.00
_cell.angle_beta   90.00
_cell.angle_gamma   90.00
#
_symmetry.space_group_name_H-M   'P 1'
#
loop_
_entity.id
_entity.type
_entity.pdbx_description
1 polymer ?
#
loop_
_entity_poly.entity_id
_entity_poly.type
_entity_poly.pdbx_seq_one_letter_code
_entity_poly.pdbx_strand_id
1 'polypeptide(L)'
;MTPATSIVSNFFSKWTEDIEKARKCIGIQGTSVAVVHKGEIIYAKGFGKRNDADPFTPETLMPIASITKGFTAAAIGELVAKKEAKWDVSVNQYLPEFQVKDPRLTSEITFIDLLSHRTGLPSLDLEWDQRPESRLDLIKKLKYVEAAAPLRAEWIYNNVMVAVAGEAAARIAGKKYEDLVLETITRPLGMTETGFSTKELVTRPNHALPYDCKNFEAAQRGETHRVPLDMSYMTDAPAGDLFSNVLELANWAKVIMHNGELDGKQVLDKSSMEQLGTAYSIMSQKPIKPEFGVGAYGLCLMIGSYKGHYIYHHSGSVVGYTSNVVVFPNDDLAIINLSNNNTNRLPIWLPFYIADDVLNLPKTQDWLFDVALEATKKAYKDGGAENPADIEREFPPQIKNKPVTRDMADFEGTYVHPVAGSVTFKLAKKKKTVDTKGDEEEDALAFNALNFKEFLDHYHYDSFRLRVDQDGSRFSMLVSFVTGSDGSLRFNSVKMVRLHSKSRSISPLTRAILLGLFCSPAVLTMAAVDTIDPALFDKWTKDIEQARQGLCIQGSSIVVVHKGKIVYAQGFGKRNDKDPFTPHASWDVPVNSYLPEFQTSDPHLTSEITFVDLLAHRTGLPEIGREWVHRPETRLELIKQLRYLEPAAPIRSKYIYSDKTFTVAGEAAARIAGKPYEQLVLDTVTRPLGMNETGFSFQELAKRANHAVPFSCKNYAAAQRGDIRRTPLDNATYHDMPAGGLFSSGIEMANYVKAIMHDGALDGKQILNKESVQKVRTAHNILLGKLFAPEFSITAYGLGWGVGTYRGHFRLFHSGGIFGYRSFMNLFPEDDFAIIHLSNNKIDQLVEYVPFYIADDVFQLPKERNWFELARLDTPEMFRLYGKEDPTYLEFHFPPQVKNKPPTRRLADFAGKYDHPVIGSVSFKRVKAPARSNAAKENETADASPDAQRRHDPDHGYALAFQMRDFEGLLEHYHFDSFRLRIINDVISFSALVTFLPHEDGTVKQFRFLKDDGTYVLNKV
;
A
#
# COMPACT_ATOMS: atom_id res chain seq x y z
N MET A 1 -36.56 28.78 -23.83
CA MET A 1 -35.33 28.42 -23.09
C MET A 1 -35.69 28.40 -21.62
N THR A 2 -35.50 27.27 -20.94
CA THR A 2 -35.83 27.12 -19.52
C THR A 2 -34.71 27.70 -18.64
N PRO A 3 -34.99 28.12 -17.40
CA PRO A 3 -33.98 28.71 -16.50
C PRO A 3 -32.74 27.82 -16.25
N ALA A 4 -32.87 26.50 -16.39
CA ALA A 4 -31.77 25.55 -16.27
C ALA A 4 -30.73 25.69 -17.42
N THR A 5 -31.17 26.04 -18.64
CA THR A 5 -30.27 26.16 -19.79
C THR A 5 -29.40 27.43 -19.72
N SER A 6 -29.90 28.51 -19.10
CA SER A 6 -29.15 29.77 -18.96
C SER A 6 -28.10 29.75 -17.85
N ILE A 7 -28.28 28.91 -16.81
CA ILE A 7 -27.29 28.74 -15.73
C ILE A 7 -26.09 27.94 -16.27
N VAL A 8 -26.34 26.89 -17.06
CA VAL A 8 -25.28 26.05 -17.67
C VAL A 8 -24.46 26.85 -18.69
N SER A 9 -25.07 27.72 -19.49
CA SER A 9 -24.33 28.56 -20.44
C SER A 9 -23.40 29.58 -19.77
N ASN A 10 -23.73 30.04 -18.56
CA ASN A 10 -22.91 31.00 -17.82
C ASN A 10 -21.63 30.36 -17.24
N PHE A 11 -21.64 29.06 -16.93
CA PHE A 11 -20.42 28.36 -16.52
C PHE A 11 -19.42 28.26 -17.66
N PHE A 12 -19.87 27.95 -18.88
CA PHE A 12 -18.96 27.70 -20.00
C PHE A 12 -18.20 28.95 -20.47
N SER A 13 -18.85 30.12 -20.46
CA SER A 13 -18.18 31.38 -20.75
C SER A 13 -17.15 31.71 -19.68
N LYS A 14 -17.53 31.61 -18.40
CA LYS A 14 -16.63 31.81 -17.26
C LYS A 14 -15.44 30.85 -17.29
N TRP A 15 -15.64 29.57 -17.51
CA TRP A 15 -14.57 28.58 -17.64
C TRP A 15 -13.64 28.91 -18.81
N THR A 16 -14.19 29.29 -19.97
CA THR A 16 -13.38 29.74 -21.11
C THR A 16 -12.46 30.88 -20.71
N GLU A 17 -13.00 31.92 -20.07
CA GLU A 17 -12.25 33.11 -19.68
C GLU A 17 -11.19 32.79 -18.62
N ASP A 18 -11.57 32.06 -17.57
CA ASP A 18 -10.70 31.71 -16.45
C ASP A 18 -9.57 30.77 -16.88
N ILE A 19 -9.84 29.76 -17.71
CA ILE A 19 -8.82 28.83 -18.22
C ILE A 19 -7.85 29.56 -19.15
N GLU A 20 -8.33 30.42 -20.05
CA GLU A 20 -7.46 31.19 -20.93
C GLU A 20 -6.59 32.18 -20.14
N LYS A 21 -7.15 32.80 -19.09
CA LYS A 21 -6.41 33.66 -18.17
C LYS A 21 -5.36 32.86 -17.40
N ALA A 22 -5.72 31.72 -16.81
CA ALA A 22 -4.79 30.84 -16.09
C ALA A 22 -3.66 30.34 -17.01
N ARG A 23 -3.99 29.93 -18.24
CA ARG A 23 -3.01 29.54 -19.27
C ARG A 23 -1.96 30.63 -19.50
N LYS A 24 -2.40 31.88 -19.67
CA LYS A 24 -1.51 33.04 -19.84
C LYS A 24 -0.70 33.34 -18.58
N CYS A 25 -1.32 33.33 -17.40
CA CYS A 25 -0.66 33.61 -16.13
C CYS A 25 0.43 32.58 -15.79
N ILE A 26 0.22 31.32 -16.17
CA ILE A 26 1.15 30.21 -15.93
C ILE A 26 2.21 30.11 -17.04
N GLY A 27 1.92 30.61 -18.24
CA GLY A 27 2.85 30.57 -19.38
C GLY A 27 2.78 29.29 -20.20
N ILE A 28 1.58 28.73 -20.37
CA ILE A 28 1.36 27.48 -21.10
C ILE A 28 1.12 27.78 -22.59
N GLN A 29 1.87 27.12 -23.49
CA GLN A 29 1.73 27.33 -24.93
C GLN A 29 0.35 26.92 -25.45
N GLY A 30 -0.08 25.71 -25.13
CA GLY A 30 -1.43 25.25 -25.42
C GLY A 30 -1.91 24.14 -24.49
N THR A 31 -3.24 24.09 -24.33
CA THR A 31 -3.91 23.09 -23.50
C THR A 31 -5.30 22.80 -24.06
N SER A 32 -5.85 21.63 -23.79
CA SER A 32 -7.24 21.27 -24.09
C SER A 32 -7.91 20.65 -22.89
N VAL A 33 -9.23 20.83 -22.82
CA VAL A 33 -10.08 20.35 -21.73
C VAL A 33 -11.31 19.69 -22.33
N ALA A 34 -11.74 18.56 -21.77
CA ALA A 34 -13.09 18.02 -21.93
C ALA A 34 -13.72 17.74 -20.56
N VAL A 35 -15.02 17.98 -20.45
CA VAL A 35 -15.84 17.69 -19.26
C VAL A 35 -16.99 16.79 -19.70
N VAL A 36 -17.03 15.59 -19.15
CA VAL A 36 -18.16 14.65 -19.26
C VAL A 36 -19.01 14.80 -18.03
N HIS A 37 -20.32 14.97 -18.18
CA HIS A 37 -21.25 14.95 -17.06
C HIS A 37 -22.57 14.31 -17.49
N LYS A 38 -23.04 13.31 -16.75
CA LYS A 38 -24.27 12.57 -17.04
C LYS A 38 -24.24 11.88 -18.40
N GLY A 39 -23.16 11.16 -18.68
CA GLY A 39 -22.92 10.46 -19.95
C GLY A 39 -22.54 11.32 -21.16
N GLU A 40 -22.65 12.64 -21.09
CA GLU A 40 -22.46 13.56 -22.23
C GLU A 40 -21.21 14.43 -22.08
N ILE A 41 -20.53 14.75 -23.19
CA ILE A 41 -19.49 15.79 -23.21
C ILE A 41 -20.18 17.16 -23.19
N ILE A 42 -20.24 17.79 -22.02
CA ILE A 42 -20.91 19.09 -21.84
C ILE A 42 -20.03 20.28 -22.21
N TYR A 43 -18.71 20.10 -22.23
CA TYR A 43 -17.74 21.13 -22.57
C TYR A 43 -16.48 20.50 -23.16
N ALA A 44 -16.02 20.97 -24.32
CA ALA A 44 -14.72 20.61 -24.88
C ALA A 44 -14.10 21.81 -25.59
N LYS A 45 -12.86 22.16 -25.23
CA LYS A 45 -12.19 23.33 -25.82
C LYS A 45 -10.67 23.22 -25.78
N GLY A 46 -10.03 23.73 -26.82
CA GLY A 46 -8.59 23.96 -26.86
C GLY A 46 -8.27 25.45 -26.69
N PHE A 47 -7.09 25.72 -26.13
CA PHE A 47 -6.60 27.05 -25.77
C PHE A 47 -5.14 27.19 -26.19
N GLY A 48 -4.76 28.39 -26.66
CA GLY A 48 -3.41 28.64 -27.14
C GLY A 48 -3.09 27.88 -28.43
N LYS A 49 -1.86 27.39 -28.58
CA LYS A 49 -1.36 26.81 -29.82
C LYS A 49 -0.80 25.40 -29.62
N ARG A 50 -1.06 24.50 -30.57
CA ARG A 50 -0.50 23.14 -30.58
C ARG A 50 0.93 23.10 -31.15
N ASN A 51 1.26 24.05 -32.00
CA ASN A 51 2.59 24.26 -32.58
C ASN A 51 2.87 25.78 -32.67
N ASP A 52 3.79 26.22 -33.53
CA ASP A 52 4.16 27.65 -33.60
C ASP A 52 3.03 28.55 -34.12
N ALA A 53 2.13 28.01 -34.95
CA ALA A 53 1.12 28.77 -35.68
C ALA A 53 -0.31 28.35 -35.33
N ASP A 54 -0.56 27.05 -35.29
CA ASP A 54 -1.92 26.51 -35.30
C ASP A 54 -2.55 26.46 -33.91
N PRO A 55 -3.89 26.66 -33.82
CA PRO A 55 -4.60 26.59 -32.55
C PRO A 55 -4.54 25.19 -31.94
N PHE A 56 -4.47 25.14 -30.61
CA PHE A 56 -4.76 23.93 -29.88
C PHE A 56 -6.29 23.71 -29.88
N THR A 57 -6.74 22.53 -30.28
CA THR A 57 -8.17 22.17 -30.37
C THR A 57 -8.47 20.92 -29.52
N PRO A 58 -9.74 20.59 -29.24
CA PRO A 58 -10.10 19.34 -28.55
C PRO A 58 -9.61 18.06 -29.26
N GLU A 59 -9.45 18.09 -30.58
CA GLU A 59 -8.99 16.99 -31.42
C GLU A 59 -7.45 16.91 -31.49
N THR A 60 -6.72 17.86 -30.91
CA THR A 60 -5.26 17.89 -30.99
C THR A 60 -4.66 16.67 -30.28
N LEU A 61 -3.83 15.91 -31.00
CA LEU A 61 -3.19 14.70 -30.50
C LEU A 61 -1.88 15.02 -29.79
N MET A 62 -1.64 14.40 -28.65
CA MET A 62 -0.36 14.46 -27.95
C MET A 62 -0.11 13.22 -27.09
N PRO A 63 1.14 12.92 -26.72
CA PRO A 63 1.45 11.85 -25.78
C PRO A 63 0.66 12.03 -24.47
N ILE A 64 -0.01 10.96 -24.02
CA ILE A 64 -0.78 10.97 -22.77
C ILE A 64 0.01 10.39 -21.60
N ALA A 65 1.26 9.99 -21.84
CA ALA A 65 2.19 9.52 -20.83
C ALA A 65 1.53 8.45 -19.94
N SER A 66 1.67 8.57 -18.62
CA SER A 66 1.29 7.53 -17.67
C SER A 66 -0.21 7.21 -17.58
N ILE A 67 -1.10 7.95 -18.24
CA ILE A 67 -2.50 7.51 -18.43
C ILE A 67 -2.54 6.15 -19.16
N THR A 68 -1.55 5.86 -20.00
CA THR A 68 -1.35 4.57 -20.70
C THR A 68 -1.46 3.36 -19.77
N LYS A 69 -1.02 3.48 -18.51
CA LYS A 69 -1.02 2.37 -17.56
C LYS A 69 -2.41 1.78 -17.32
N GLY A 70 -3.45 2.63 -17.30
CA GLY A 70 -4.83 2.18 -17.15
C GLY A 70 -5.29 1.30 -18.31
N PHE A 71 -4.85 1.61 -19.55
CA PHE A 71 -5.13 0.81 -20.73
C PHE A 71 -4.42 -0.55 -20.67
N THR A 72 -3.17 -0.58 -20.20
CA THR A 72 -2.43 -1.83 -19.95
C THR A 72 -3.14 -2.72 -18.94
N ALA A 73 -3.58 -2.15 -17.81
CA ALA A 73 -4.30 -2.89 -16.79
C ALA A 73 -5.64 -3.45 -17.31
N ALA A 74 -6.39 -2.66 -18.10
CA ALA A 74 -7.65 -3.11 -18.68
C ALA A 74 -7.44 -4.23 -19.71
N ALA A 75 -6.41 -4.14 -20.56
CA ALA A 75 -6.07 -5.20 -21.51
C ALA A 75 -5.72 -6.52 -20.80
N ILE A 76 -4.99 -6.46 -19.69
CA ILE A 76 -4.73 -7.64 -18.83
C ILE A 76 -6.05 -8.17 -18.24
N GLY A 77 -6.92 -7.26 -17.80
CA GLY A 77 -8.24 -7.64 -17.26
C GLY A 77 -9.10 -8.39 -18.27
N GLU A 78 -9.07 -8.03 -19.54
CA GLU A 78 -9.78 -8.77 -20.59
C GLU A 78 -9.23 -10.19 -20.77
N LEU A 79 -7.92 -10.39 -20.64
CA LEU A 79 -7.31 -11.73 -20.67
C LEU A 79 -7.72 -12.56 -19.43
N VAL A 80 -7.82 -11.92 -18.26
CA VAL A 80 -8.29 -12.58 -17.04
C VAL A 80 -9.77 -12.96 -17.14
N ALA A 81 -10.62 -12.09 -17.68
CA ALA A 81 -12.04 -12.36 -17.91
C ALA A 81 -12.24 -13.56 -18.86
N LYS A 82 -11.38 -13.69 -19.88
CA LYS A 82 -11.32 -14.84 -20.79
C LYS A 82 -10.72 -16.11 -20.16
N LYS A 83 -10.27 -16.04 -18.90
CA LYS A 83 -9.58 -17.12 -18.16
C LYS A 83 -8.25 -17.56 -18.78
N GLU A 84 -7.64 -16.70 -19.60
CA GLU A 84 -6.32 -16.91 -20.19
C GLU A 84 -5.19 -16.52 -19.23
N ALA A 85 -5.50 -15.63 -18.27
CA ALA A 85 -4.61 -15.21 -17.21
C ALA A 85 -5.32 -15.17 -15.84
N LYS A 86 -4.56 -14.95 -14.77
CA LYS A 86 -5.07 -14.73 -13.41
C LYS A 86 -4.33 -13.57 -12.75
N TRP A 87 -5.04 -12.79 -11.95
CA TRP A 87 -4.50 -11.62 -11.25
C TRP A 87 -3.45 -11.96 -10.19
N ASP A 88 -3.65 -13.08 -9.49
CA ASP A 88 -3.01 -13.43 -8.22
C ASP A 88 -2.03 -14.62 -8.32
N VAL A 89 -1.58 -14.94 -9.54
CA VAL A 89 -0.50 -15.90 -9.78
C VAL A 89 0.77 -15.19 -10.21
N SER A 90 1.91 -15.85 -10.01
CA SER A 90 3.21 -15.30 -10.38
C SER A 90 3.27 -14.98 -11.87
N VAL A 91 3.70 -13.77 -12.20
CA VAL A 91 3.87 -13.33 -13.59
C VAL A 91 4.99 -14.10 -14.29
N ASN A 92 5.94 -14.66 -13.54
CA ASN A 92 6.98 -15.53 -14.08
C ASN A 92 6.41 -16.78 -14.79
N GLN A 93 5.19 -17.21 -14.46
CA GLN A 93 4.51 -18.30 -15.18
C GLN A 93 4.15 -17.93 -16.62
N TYR A 94 3.93 -16.64 -16.89
CA TYR A 94 3.59 -16.11 -18.21
C TYR A 94 4.80 -15.53 -18.94
N LEU A 95 5.79 -15.01 -18.20
CA LEU A 95 7.01 -14.42 -18.72
C LEU A 95 8.24 -14.94 -17.94
N PRO A 96 8.74 -16.15 -18.24
CA PRO A 96 9.87 -16.76 -17.53
C PRO A 96 11.17 -15.95 -17.55
N GLU A 97 11.33 -15.08 -18.55
CA GLU A 97 12.46 -14.14 -18.71
C GLU A 97 12.45 -13.04 -17.64
N PHE A 98 11.30 -12.77 -17.02
CA PHE A 98 11.21 -11.86 -15.87
C PHE A 98 11.70 -12.59 -14.62
N GLN A 99 12.90 -12.20 -14.18
CA GLN A 99 13.50 -12.62 -12.92
C GLN A 99 14.06 -11.39 -12.22
N VAL A 100 14.04 -11.37 -10.90
CA VAL A 100 14.73 -10.39 -10.07
C VAL A 100 15.82 -11.07 -9.26
N LYS A 101 16.72 -10.29 -8.63
CA LYS A 101 17.87 -10.85 -7.91
C LYS A 101 17.49 -11.88 -6.84
N ASP A 102 16.36 -11.66 -6.18
CA ASP A 102 15.78 -12.62 -5.23
C ASP A 102 14.84 -13.61 -5.96
N PRO A 103 15.18 -14.92 -6.01
CA PRO A 103 14.33 -15.94 -6.61
C PRO A 103 12.95 -16.06 -5.96
N ARG A 104 12.82 -15.72 -4.67
CA ARG A 104 11.53 -15.73 -3.97
C ARG A 104 10.61 -14.64 -4.50
N LEU A 105 11.12 -13.42 -4.67
CA LEU A 105 10.34 -12.34 -5.26
C LEU A 105 9.91 -12.70 -6.69
N THR A 106 10.81 -13.33 -7.45
CA THR A 106 10.50 -13.83 -8.81
C THR A 106 9.30 -14.79 -8.81
N SER A 107 9.21 -15.70 -7.83
CA SER A 107 8.11 -16.66 -7.74
C SER A 107 6.84 -16.12 -7.08
N GLU A 108 6.87 -14.93 -6.46
CA GLU A 108 5.72 -14.37 -5.73
C GLU A 108 5.09 -13.12 -6.37
N ILE A 109 5.80 -12.39 -7.24
CA ILE A 109 5.28 -11.17 -7.88
C ILE A 109 4.16 -11.51 -8.86
N THR A 110 2.98 -10.94 -8.60
CA THR A 110 1.74 -11.11 -9.40
C THR A 110 1.43 -9.90 -10.28
N PHE A 111 0.43 -9.99 -11.16
CA PHE A 111 -0.05 -8.83 -11.92
C PHE A 111 -0.55 -7.71 -10.99
N ILE A 112 -1.21 -8.08 -9.88
CA ILE A 112 -1.63 -7.09 -8.87
C ILE A 112 -0.39 -6.35 -8.33
N ASP A 113 0.69 -7.06 -8.02
CA ASP A 113 1.89 -6.45 -7.45
C ASP A 113 2.60 -5.49 -8.42
N LEU A 114 2.66 -5.86 -9.71
CA LEU A 114 3.22 -5.02 -10.77
C LEU A 114 2.38 -3.75 -11.00
N LEU A 115 1.06 -3.91 -11.15
CA LEU A 115 0.16 -2.82 -11.54
C LEU A 115 -0.23 -1.89 -10.38
N SER A 116 -0.02 -2.31 -9.14
CA SER A 116 -0.25 -1.51 -7.93
C SER A 116 1.02 -0.97 -7.26
N HIS A 117 2.16 -1.03 -7.96
CA HIS A 117 3.45 -0.46 -7.53
C HIS A 117 3.95 -0.94 -6.17
N ARG A 118 3.85 -2.25 -5.91
CA ARG A 118 4.17 -2.83 -4.59
C ARG A 118 5.14 -4.01 -4.65
N THR A 119 5.97 -4.06 -5.70
CA THR A 119 7.01 -5.12 -5.87
C THR A 119 8.21 -4.94 -4.94
N GLY A 120 8.40 -3.73 -4.40
CA GLY A 120 9.61 -3.36 -3.68
C GLY A 120 10.81 -3.04 -4.58
N LEU A 121 10.71 -3.19 -5.91
CA LEU A 121 11.81 -2.84 -6.81
C LEU A 121 11.92 -1.31 -7.01
N PRO A 122 13.15 -0.76 -7.08
CA PRO A 122 13.35 0.65 -7.39
C PRO A 122 12.96 0.98 -8.83
N SER A 123 12.64 2.26 -9.09
CA SER A 123 12.48 2.75 -10.47
C SER A 123 13.79 2.63 -11.25
N LEU A 124 13.67 2.32 -12.54
CA LEU A 124 14.75 2.12 -13.51
C LEU A 124 14.63 3.05 -14.72
N ASP A 125 13.85 4.13 -14.59
CA ASP A 125 13.49 4.99 -15.72
C ASP A 125 14.72 5.55 -16.43
N LEU A 126 15.78 5.90 -15.69
CA LEU A 126 17.02 6.42 -16.28
C LEU A 126 17.81 5.32 -17.01
N GLU A 127 17.87 4.12 -16.44
CA GLU A 127 18.60 2.98 -17.03
C GLU A 127 17.92 2.44 -18.29
N TRP A 128 16.61 2.68 -18.45
CA TRP A 128 15.80 2.28 -19.60
C TRP A 128 15.60 3.40 -20.62
N ASP A 129 16.02 4.62 -20.28
CA ASP A 129 15.87 5.80 -21.11
C ASP A 129 16.64 5.64 -22.43
N GLN A 130 15.95 5.87 -23.55
CA GLN A 130 16.47 5.85 -24.92
C GLN A 130 17.41 4.67 -25.25
N ARG A 131 17.14 3.49 -24.69
CA ARG A 131 17.94 2.29 -24.92
C ARG A 131 17.70 1.70 -26.32
N PRO A 132 18.75 1.26 -27.03
CA PRO A 132 18.59 0.57 -28.31
C PRO A 132 18.12 -0.88 -28.16
N GLU A 133 18.24 -1.48 -26.97
CA GLU A 133 17.82 -2.85 -26.71
C GLU A 133 16.29 -3.03 -26.73
N SER A 134 15.84 -4.24 -27.04
CA SER A 134 14.42 -4.56 -26.96
C SER A 134 13.91 -4.51 -25.51
N ARG A 135 12.61 -4.25 -25.33
CA ARG A 135 11.95 -4.30 -24.01
C ARG A 135 12.24 -5.61 -23.27
N LEU A 136 12.14 -6.74 -23.97
CA LEU A 136 12.41 -8.06 -23.40
C LEU A 136 13.87 -8.23 -22.96
N ASP A 137 14.83 -7.68 -23.70
CA ASP A 137 16.24 -7.74 -23.31
C ASP A 137 16.54 -6.88 -22.08
N LEU A 138 15.84 -5.76 -21.91
CA LEU A 138 15.92 -4.97 -20.68
C LEU A 138 15.25 -5.69 -19.49
N ILE A 139 14.11 -6.37 -19.69
CA ILE A 139 13.47 -7.20 -18.67
C ILE A 139 14.42 -8.29 -18.15
N LYS A 140 15.18 -8.95 -19.02
CA LYS A 140 16.17 -9.99 -18.62
C LYS A 140 17.27 -9.45 -17.69
N LYS A 141 17.52 -8.14 -17.69
CA LYS A 141 18.52 -7.50 -16.81
C LYS A 141 18.00 -7.28 -15.39
N LEU A 142 16.68 -7.41 -15.16
CA LEU A 142 16.08 -7.25 -13.84
C LEU A 142 16.59 -8.27 -12.82
N LYS A 143 17.14 -9.41 -13.27
CA LYS A 143 17.77 -10.43 -12.41
C LYS A 143 18.98 -9.92 -11.63
N TYR A 144 19.51 -8.76 -12.00
CA TYR A 144 20.60 -8.09 -11.29
C TYR A 144 20.11 -7.00 -10.33
N VAL A 145 18.80 -6.71 -10.30
CA VAL A 145 18.20 -5.63 -9.51
C VAL A 145 17.78 -6.14 -8.15
N GLU A 146 18.20 -5.41 -7.11
CA GLU A 146 17.87 -5.68 -5.72
C GLU A 146 16.66 -4.85 -5.26
N ALA A 147 15.76 -5.47 -4.49
CA ALA A 147 14.54 -4.84 -4.02
C ALA A 147 14.84 -3.77 -2.96
N ALA A 148 14.37 -2.54 -3.21
CA ALA A 148 14.46 -1.36 -2.35
C ALA A 148 13.67 -1.47 -1.03
N ALA A 149 12.61 -2.25 -1.04
CA ALA A 149 11.79 -2.57 0.12
C ALA A 149 11.34 -4.03 0.04
N PRO A 150 10.93 -4.65 1.16
CA PRO A 150 10.31 -5.97 1.11
C PRO A 150 9.03 -5.96 0.25
N LEU A 151 8.66 -7.11 -0.29
CA LEU A 151 7.48 -7.26 -1.14
C LEU A 151 6.22 -6.72 -0.43
N ARG A 152 5.45 -5.89 -1.14
CA ARG A 152 4.19 -5.27 -0.71
C ARG A 152 4.28 -4.35 0.51
N ALA A 153 5.48 -4.07 1.03
CA ALA A 153 5.65 -3.24 2.23
C ALA A 153 5.45 -1.74 1.97
N GLU A 154 5.80 -1.28 0.77
CA GLU A 154 5.76 0.12 0.35
C GLU A 154 5.21 0.27 -1.06
N TRP A 155 4.60 1.43 -1.32
CA TRP A 155 4.25 1.88 -2.67
C TRP A 155 5.46 2.58 -3.30
N ILE A 156 6.03 1.98 -4.35
CA ILE A 156 7.16 2.52 -5.10
C ILE A 156 6.76 2.57 -6.57
N TYR A 157 6.43 3.78 -7.03
CA TYR A 157 6.05 4.00 -8.43
C TYR A 157 7.15 3.50 -9.38
N ASN A 158 6.77 2.61 -10.31
CA ASN A 158 7.72 1.92 -11.16
C ASN A 158 7.14 1.63 -12.55
N ASN A 159 7.61 2.36 -13.57
CA ASN A 159 7.15 2.17 -14.94
C ASN A 159 7.59 0.81 -15.52
N VAL A 160 8.79 0.36 -15.17
CA VAL A 160 9.34 -0.91 -15.67
C VAL A 160 8.52 -2.10 -15.19
N MET A 161 7.94 -2.07 -13.99
CA MET A 161 7.05 -3.14 -13.53
C MET A 161 5.75 -3.20 -14.35
N VAL A 162 5.23 -2.06 -14.80
CA VAL A 162 4.09 -2.03 -15.73
C VAL A 162 4.49 -2.51 -17.12
N ALA A 163 5.72 -2.21 -17.57
CA ALA A 163 6.27 -2.76 -18.81
C ALA A 163 6.38 -4.29 -18.80
N VAL A 164 6.82 -4.87 -17.67
CA VAL A 164 6.82 -6.33 -17.46
C VAL A 164 5.40 -6.89 -17.56
N ALA A 165 4.42 -6.23 -16.95
CA ALA A 165 3.02 -6.66 -17.00
C ALA A 165 2.48 -6.64 -18.43
N GLY A 166 2.72 -5.57 -19.19
CA GLY A 166 2.30 -5.45 -20.59
C GLY A 166 2.96 -6.48 -21.50
N GLU A 167 4.26 -6.77 -21.30
CA GLU A 167 4.97 -7.79 -22.07
C GLU A 167 4.46 -9.20 -21.78
N ALA A 168 4.17 -9.52 -20.51
CA ALA A 168 3.53 -10.78 -20.13
C ALA A 168 2.13 -10.93 -20.76
N ALA A 169 1.33 -9.86 -20.76
CA ALA A 169 0.01 -9.83 -21.38
C ALA A 169 0.08 -10.09 -22.90
N ALA A 170 1.02 -9.42 -23.58
CA ALA A 170 1.26 -9.58 -25.00
C ALA A 170 1.68 -11.04 -25.33
N ARG A 171 2.52 -11.65 -24.49
CA ARG A 171 2.92 -13.06 -24.60
C ARG A 171 1.73 -14.02 -24.48
N ILE A 172 0.86 -13.81 -23.49
CA ILE A 172 -0.37 -14.60 -23.31
C ILE A 172 -1.26 -14.51 -24.55
N ALA A 173 -1.45 -13.29 -25.07
CA ALA A 173 -2.30 -13.04 -26.23
C ALA A 173 -1.69 -13.49 -27.58
N GLY A 174 -0.39 -13.81 -27.62
CA GLY A 174 0.34 -14.11 -28.86
C GLY A 174 0.48 -12.92 -29.81
N LYS A 175 0.53 -11.69 -29.28
CA LYS A 175 0.54 -10.44 -30.04
C LYS A 175 1.69 -9.53 -29.62
N LYS A 176 1.93 -8.45 -30.37
CA LYS A 176 2.67 -7.30 -29.84
C LYS A 176 1.79 -6.58 -28.82
N TYR A 177 2.41 -5.93 -27.84
CA TYR A 177 1.69 -5.18 -26.81
C TYR A 177 0.80 -4.09 -27.40
N GLU A 178 1.32 -3.36 -28.39
CA GLU A 178 0.61 -2.26 -29.04
C GLU A 178 -0.66 -2.77 -29.74
N ASP A 179 -0.56 -3.89 -30.46
CA ASP A 179 -1.71 -4.54 -31.12
C ASP A 179 -2.74 -5.05 -30.10
N LEU A 180 -2.29 -5.63 -28.98
CA LEU A 180 -3.17 -6.08 -27.90
C LEU A 180 -4.05 -4.93 -27.37
N VAL A 181 -3.44 -3.78 -27.07
CA VAL A 181 -4.18 -2.62 -26.54
C VAL A 181 -5.09 -1.98 -27.59
N LEU A 182 -4.60 -1.82 -28.83
CA LEU A 182 -5.41 -1.22 -29.88
C LEU A 182 -6.64 -2.07 -30.21
N GLU A 183 -6.49 -3.39 -30.29
CA GLU A 183 -7.60 -4.31 -30.62
C GLU A 183 -8.58 -4.52 -29.49
N THR A 184 -8.08 -4.61 -28.26
CA THR A 184 -8.88 -5.02 -27.11
C THR A 184 -9.53 -3.81 -26.42
N ILE A 185 -8.88 -2.64 -26.46
CA ILE A 185 -9.32 -1.46 -25.71
C ILE A 185 -9.69 -0.30 -26.65
N THR A 186 -8.76 0.25 -27.41
CA THR A 186 -9.02 1.55 -28.08
C THR A 186 -10.05 1.45 -29.19
N ARG A 187 -9.98 0.43 -30.06
CA ARG A 187 -10.92 0.23 -31.16
C ARG A 187 -12.36 -0.04 -30.67
N PRO A 188 -12.61 -0.93 -29.69
CA PRO A 188 -13.95 -1.11 -29.11
C PRO A 188 -14.54 0.16 -28.48
N LEU A 189 -13.70 1.06 -27.97
CA LEU A 189 -14.09 2.35 -27.39
C LEU A 189 -14.26 3.47 -28.43
N GLY A 190 -14.06 3.18 -29.72
CA GLY A 190 -14.13 4.18 -30.79
C GLY A 190 -12.98 5.21 -30.77
N MET A 191 -11.85 4.88 -30.12
CA MET A 191 -10.67 5.74 -30.03
C MET A 191 -9.72 5.46 -31.21
N THR A 192 -10.10 5.89 -32.40
CA THR A 192 -9.43 5.54 -33.67
C THR A 192 -8.20 6.38 -34.00
N GLU A 193 -8.08 7.57 -33.44
CA GLU A 193 -6.89 8.43 -33.58
C GLU A 193 -5.84 8.16 -32.51
N THR A 194 -6.19 7.41 -31.46
CA THR A 194 -5.25 6.97 -30.41
C THR A 194 -4.29 5.92 -30.95
N GLY A 195 -2.99 6.15 -30.75
CA GLY A 195 -1.92 5.26 -31.22
C GLY A 195 -0.71 5.28 -30.29
N PHE A 196 0.42 4.74 -30.75
CA PHE A 196 1.65 4.60 -29.95
C PHE A 196 2.83 5.33 -30.57
N SER A 197 3.78 5.74 -29.73
CA SER A 197 5.05 6.34 -30.11
C SER A 197 4.97 7.72 -30.75
N THR A 198 6.00 8.51 -30.49
CA THR A 198 6.19 9.82 -31.15
C THR A 198 6.40 9.69 -32.65
N LYS A 199 6.96 8.57 -33.11
CA LYS A 199 7.18 8.28 -34.53
C LYS A 199 5.88 8.12 -35.30
N GLU A 200 4.87 7.48 -34.72
CA GLU A 200 3.54 7.42 -35.34
C GLU A 200 2.83 8.77 -35.22
N LEU A 201 2.89 9.42 -34.04
CA LEU A 201 2.23 10.70 -33.78
C LEU A 201 2.55 11.77 -34.84
N VAL A 202 3.82 11.91 -35.24
CA VAL A 202 4.22 12.93 -36.24
C VAL A 202 3.64 12.71 -37.63
N THR A 203 3.10 11.52 -37.91
CA THR A 203 2.39 11.24 -39.17
C THR A 203 0.97 11.81 -39.17
N ARG A 204 0.45 12.22 -38.00
CA ARG A 204 -0.88 12.79 -37.84
C ARG A 204 -0.85 14.31 -38.07
N PRO A 205 -1.76 14.90 -38.86
CA PRO A 205 -1.70 16.33 -39.20
C PRO A 205 -2.03 17.27 -38.02
N ASN A 206 -2.72 16.78 -36.99
CA ASN A 206 -3.22 17.52 -35.83
C ASN A 206 -2.41 17.26 -34.54
N HIS A 207 -1.15 16.80 -34.63
CA HIS A 207 -0.32 16.60 -33.46
C HIS A 207 0.18 17.92 -32.83
N ALA A 208 0.36 17.93 -31.52
CA ALA A 208 1.04 19.01 -30.80
C ALA A 208 2.55 18.80 -30.77
N LEU A 209 3.31 19.89 -30.87
CA LEU A 209 4.75 19.93 -30.60
C LEU A 209 5.00 20.18 -29.10
N PRO A 210 6.08 19.62 -28.51
CA PRO A 210 6.42 19.81 -27.11
C PRO A 210 7.15 21.13 -26.89
N TYR A 211 6.81 21.85 -25.83
CA TYR A 211 7.46 23.11 -25.45
C TYR A 211 7.92 23.10 -23.99
N ASP A 212 9.01 23.80 -23.73
CA ASP A 212 9.48 24.11 -22.37
C ASP A 212 10.01 25.55 -22.23
N CYS A 213 10.23 25.97 -21.00
CA CYS A 213 10.70 27.30 -20.63
C CYS A 213 11.88 27.20 -19.67
N LYS A 214 12.81 28.16 -19.76
CA LYS A 214 14.00 28.18 -18.88
C LYS A 214 13.62 28.26 -17.40
N ASN A 215 12.65 29.11 -17.07
CA ASN A 215 12.14 29.37 -15.73
C ASN A 215 10.71 29.91 -15.82
N PHE A 216 10.09 30.15 -14.66
CA PHE A 216 8.71 30.62 -14.58
C PHE A 216 8.53 32.01 -15.21
N GLU A 217 9.46 32.93 -15.00
CA GLU A 217 9.38 34.29 -15.54
C GLU A 217 9.43 34.30 -17.08
N ALA A 218 10.26 33.44 -17.68
CA ALA A 218 10.30 33.22 -19.12
C ALA A 218 8.98 32.63 -19.62
N ALA A 219 8.41 31.65 -18.91
CA ALA A 219 7.09 31.11 -19.25
C ALA A 219 6.01 32.20 -19.26
N GLN A 220 5.99 33.07 -18.26
CA GLN A 220 5.03 34.19 -18.18
C GLN A 220 5.18 35.21 -19.32
N ARG A 221 6.40 35.41 -19.84
CA ARG A 221 6.65 36.25 -21.02
C ARG A 221 6.37 35.54 -22.34
N GLY A 222 6.03 34.24 -22.33
CA GLY A 222 5.85 33.43 -23.52
C GLY A 222 7.16 33.05 -24.22
N GLU A 223 8.28 33.10 -23.51
CA GLU A 223 9.61 32.72 -24.02
C GLU A 223 9.80 31.20 -23.96
N THR A 224 9.02 30.48 -24.77
CA THR A 224 9.07 29.02 -24.91
C THR A 224 10.06 28.59 -25.98
N HIS A 225 10.68 27.43 -25.82
CA HIS A 225 11.45 26.76 -26.89
C HIS A 225 10.88 25.36 -27.14
N ARG A 226 11.05 24.88 -28.38
CA ARG A 226 10.65 23.51 -28.76
C ARG A 226 11.61 22.50 -28.13
N VAL A 227 11.06 21.39 -27.68
CA VAL A 227 11.86 20.24 -27.22
C VAL A 227 11.97 19.20 -28.34
N PRO A 228 13.09 18.47 -28.51
CA PRO A 228 13.17 17.39 -29.49
C PRO A 228 12.14 16.29 -29.23
N LEU A 229 11.46 15.82 -30.28
CA LEU A 229 10.37 14.83 -30.19
C LEU A 229 10.86 13.41 -29.85
N ASP A 230 12.08 13.08 -30.23
CA ASP A 230 12.75 11.81 -29.91
C ASP A 230 13.04 11.65 -28.41
N MET A 231 13.10 12.74 -27.66
CA MET A 231 13.17 12.74 -26.18
C MET A 231 11.87 12.26 -25.51
N SER A 232 10.78 12.08 -26.27
CA SER A 232 9.50 11.58 -25.76
C SER A 232 9.25 10.09 -26.06
N TYR A 233 10.20 9.39 -26.68
CA TYR A 233 10.10 7.95 -26.92
C TYR A 233 10.31 7.13 -25.63
N MET A 234 9.44 6.13 -25.40
CA MET A 234 9.45 5.32 -24.18
C MET A 234 9.61 3.81 -24.49
N THR A 235 10.77 3.24 -24.16
CA THR A 235 11.05 1.79 -24.33
C THR A 235 10.09 0.92 -23.49
N ASP A 236 9.61 1.47 -22.39
CA ASP A 236 8.58 0.97 -21.49
C ASP A 236 7.18 1.33 -21.96
N ALA A 237 6.87 1.14 -23.26
CA ALA A 237 5.60 1.54 -23.87
C ALA A 237 4.32 1.23 -23.05
N PRO A 238 4.18 0.06 -22.38
CA PRO A 238 3.03 -0.22 -21.52
C PRO A 238 2.82 0.75 -20.35
N ALA A 239 3.85 1.53 -20.00
CA ALA A 239 3.79 2.50 -18.96
C ALA A 239 3.44 3.92 -19.45
N GLY A 240 3.62 4.26 -20.73
CA GLY A 240 3.55 5.69 -21.10
C GLY A 240 3.43 6.11 -22.57
N ASP A 241 3.47 5.20 -23.53
CA ASP A 241 3.75 5.60 -24.93
C ASP A 241 2.51 5.84 -25.81
N LEU A 242 1.29 5.82 -25.24
CA LEU A 242 0.10 6.21 -26.00
C LEU A 242 0.10 7.72 -26.27
N PHE A 243 -0.44 8.11 -27.41
CA PHE A 243 -0.93 9.46 -27.68
C PHE A 243 -2.45 9.44 -27.92
N SER A 244 -3.12 10.53 -27.56
CA SER A 244 -4.58 10.68 -27.73
C SER A 244 -4.98 12.15 -27.69
N ASN A 245 -6.28 12.42 -27.70
CA ASN A 245 -6.89 13.74 -27.54
C ASN A 245 -7.98 13.70 -26.44
N VAL A 246 -8.49 14.87 -26.02
CA VAL A 246 -9.45 14.93 -24.91
C VAL A 246 -10.82 14.31 -25.22
N LEU A 247 -11.20 14.25 -26.50
CA LEU A 247 -12.49 13.67 -26.92
C LEU A 247 -12.45 12.14 -26.86
N GLU A 248 -11.38 11.51 -27.32
CA GLU A 248 -11.23 10.05 -27.24
C GLU A 248 -11.01 9.58 -25.81
N LEU A 249 -10.24 10.34 -25.01
CA LEU A 249 -10.11 10.08 -23.58
C LEU A 249 -11.43 10.24 -22.81
N ALA A 250 -12.42 10.98 -23.33
CA ALA A 250 -13.74 11.03 -22.74
C ALA A 250 -14.45 9.66 -22.79
N ASN A 251 -14.27 8.88 -23.87
CA ASN A 251 -14.80 7.51 -23.94
C ASN A 251 -14.10 6.58 -22.94
N TRP A 252 -12.78 6.68 -22.81
CA TRP A 252 -12.04 5.98 -21.76
C TRP A 252 -12.54 6.35 -20.35
N ALA A 253 -12.76 7.63 -20.09
CA ALA A 253 -13.27 8.10 -18.81
C ALA A 253 -14.67 7.55 -18.51
N LYS A 254 -15.60 7.55 -19.48
CA LYS A 254 -16.93 6.93 -19.35
C LYS A 254 -16.84 5.44 -19.00
N VAL A 255 -15.97 4.70 -19.67
CA VAL A 255 -15.77 3.26 -19.42
C VAL A 255 -15.23 2.97 -18.02
N ILE A 256 -14.26 3.77 -17.54
CA ILE A 256 -13.76 3.65 -16.16
C ILE A 256 -14.85 3.99 -15.14
N MET A 257 -15.63 5.04 -15.42
CA MET A 257 -16.71 5.52 -14.56
C MET A 257 -17.82 4.49 -14.37
N HIS A 258 -18.18 3.78 -15.45
CA HIS A 258 -19.30 2.83 -15.50
C HIS A 258 -18.85 1.37 -15.59
N ASN A 259 -17.69 1.03 -15.00
CA ASN A 259 -17.19 -0.34 -14.90
C ASN A 259 -17.27 -1.14 -16.22
N GLY A 260 -16.78 -0.57 -17.31
CA GLY A 260 -16.71 -1.24 -18.61
C GLY A 260 -17.86 -0.91 -19.58
N GLU A 261 -18.84 -0.13 -19.17
CA GLU A 261 -19.95 0.29 -20.03
C GLU A 261 -19.63 1.57 -20.82
N LEU A 262 -20.04 1.60 -22.09
CA LEU A 262 -20.02 2.77 -22.97
C LEU A 262 -21.37 2.86 -23.69
N ASP A 263 -22.05 3.99 -23.52
CA ASP A 263 -23.31 4.33 -24.22
C ASP A 263 -24.37 3.20 -24.12
N GLY A 264 -24.57 2.64 -22.93
CA GLY A 264 -25.55 1.57 -22.67
C GLY A 264 -25.07 0.15 -23.01
N LYS A 265 -23.82 -0.01 -23.47
CA LYS A 265 -23.26 -1.30 -23.88
C LYS A 265 -22.03 -1.66 -23.05
N GLN A 266 -22.02 -2.88 -22.50
CA GLN A 266 -20.82 -3.45 -21.88
C GLN A 266 -19.76 -3.71 -22.96
N VAL A 267 -18.70 -2.91 -23.00
CA VAL A 267 -17.61 -3.00 -23.98
C VAL A 267 -16.35 -3.63 -23.43
N LEU A 268 -16.12 -3.57 -22.11
CA LEU A 268 -15.08 -4.29 -21.36
C LEU A 268 -15.71 -5.12 -20.25
N ASP A 269 -15.04 -6.15 -19.73
CA ASP A 269 -15.57 -7.00 -18.65
C ASP A 269 -15.76 -6.22 -17.34
N LYS A 270 -16.98 -6.29 -16.79
CA LYS A 270 -17.36 -5.57 -15.58
C LYS A 270 -16.50 -5.95 -14.38
N SER A 271 -16.25 -7.24 -14.17
CA SER A 271 -15.51 -7.72 -12.99
C SER A 271 -14.05 -7.28 -13.03
N SER A 272 -13.45 -7.25 -14.23
CA SER A 272 -12.09 -6.73 -14.44
C SER A 272 -12.02 -5.23 -14.17
N MET A 273 -12.98 -4.45 -14.68
CA MET A 273 -12.98 -3.00 -14.44
C MET A 273 -13.20 -2.65 -12.96
N GLU A 274 -14.05 -3.41 -12.25
CA GLU A 274 -14.19 -3.27 -10.80
C GLU A 274 -12.88 -3.63 -10.05
N GLN A 275 -12.11 -4.59 -10.54
CA GLN A 275 -10.82 -4.96 -9.98
C GLN A 275 -9.80 -3.82 -10.16
N LEU A 276 -9.79 -3.15 -11.32
CA LEU A 276 -8.95 -1.97 -11.57
C LEU A 276 -9.20 -0.86 -10.54
N GLY A 277 -10.47 -0.61 -10.25
CA GLY A 277 -10.94 0.38 -9.28
C GLY A 277 -10.83 -0.04 -7.81
N THR A 278 -10.18 -1.17 -7.50
CA THR A 278 -9.95 -1.65 -6.12
C THR A 278 -8.58 -1.22 -5.63
N ALA A 279 -8.48 -0.63 -4.44
CA ALA A 279 -7.22 -0.21 -3.85
C ALA A 279 -6.40 -1.40 -3.29
N TYR A 280 -5.11 -1.42 -3.60
CA TYR A 280 -4.15 -2.46 -3.16
C TYR A 280 -2.94 -1.89 -2.40
N SER A 281 -2.68 -0.59 -2.53
CA SER A 281 -1.50 0.08 -1.97
C SER A 281 -1.86 1.45 -1.40
N ILE A 282 -1.23 1.83 -0.28
CA ILE A 282 -1.32 3.19 0.27
C ILE A 282 -0.30 4.07 -0.45
N MET A 283 -0.79 5.08 -1.18
CA MET A 283 0.05 6.04 -1.89
C MET A 283 0.42 7.23 -0.99
N SER A 284 -0.53 7.73 -0.20
CA SER A 284 -0.28 8.75 0.82
C SER A 284 -0.91 8.35 2.14
N GLN A 285 -0.11 8.27 3.21
CA GLN A 285 -0.59 7.79 4.51
C GLN A 285 -1.53 8.79 5.23
N LYS A 286 -1.67 10.01 4.70
CA LYS A 286 -2.54 11.09 5.18
C LYS A 286 -3.00 11.96 4.00
N PRO A 287 -4.06 12.77 4.17
CA PRO A 287 -4.44 13.81 3.22
C PRO A 287 -3.27 14.70 2.80
N ILE A 288 -3.22 15.04 1.50
CA ILE A 288 -2.24 16.01 0.97
C ILE A 288 -2.65 17.46 1.27
N LYS A 289 -3.96 17.69 1.40
CA LYS A 289 -4.65 18.94 1.75
C LYS A 289 -5.99 18.57 2.43
N PRO A 290 -6.60 19.47 3.23
CA PRO A 290 -7.86 19.18 3.94
C PRO A 290 -9.01 18.74 3.04
N GLU A 291 -9.04 19.20 1.78
CA GLU A 291 -10.09 18.81 0.83
C GLU A 291 -9.96 17.37 0.32
N PHE A 292 -8.87 16.66 0.63
CA PHE A 292 -8.59 15.33 0.07
C PHE A 292 -8.61 14.24 1.13
N GLY A 293 -8.97 13.02 0.71
CA GLY A 293 -8.82 11.82 1.53
C GLY A 293 -7.41 11.24 1.51
N VAL A 294 -7.24 10.10 2.20
CA VAL A 294 -6.08 9.22 2.03
C VAL A 294 -5.99 8.79 0.56
N GLY A 295 -4.81 8.92 -0.03
CA GLY A 295 -4.54 8.47 -1.39
C GLY A 295 -4.14 7.00 -1.40
N ALA A 296 -4.82 6.21 -2.22
CA ALA A 296 -4.49 4.82 -2.48
C ALA A 296 -4.25 4.60 -3.97
N TYR A 297 -3.82 3.39 -4.31
CA TYR A 297 -3.54 3.00 -5.67
C TYR A 297 -4.16 1.62 -5.95
N GLY A 298 -4.93 1.52 -7.02
CA GLY A 298 -5.50 0.28 -7.53
C GLY A 298 -4.61 -0.35 -8.60
N LEU A 299 -5.21 -0.96 -9.64
CA LEU A 299 -4.43 -1.43 -10.78
C LEU A 299 -4.26 -0.28 -11.77
N CYS A 300 -3.15 0.44 -11.64
CA CYS A 300 -2.81 1.59 -12.48
C CYS A 300 -3.82 2.75 -12.45
N LEU A 301 -4.60 2.85 -11.37
CA LEU A 301 -5.49 3.98 -11.06
C LEU A 301 -5.16 4.52 -9.68
N MET A 302 -5.03 5.85 -9.56
CA MET A 302 -5.00 6.51 -8.26
C MET A 302 -6.43 6.61 -7.76
N ILE A 303 -6.63 6.38 -6.47
CA ILE A 303 -7.95 6.35 -5.85
C ILE A 303 -7.93 7.22 -4.60
N GLY A 304 -8.97 8.02 -4.41
CA GLY A 304 -9.10 8.87 -3.23
C GLY A 304 -10.48 9.50 -3.11
N SER A 305 -10.53 10.64 -2.45
CA SER A 305 -11.73 11.47 -2.40
C SER A 305 -11.37 12.95 -2.44
N TYR A 306 -12.27 13.77 -2.96
CA TYR A 306 -12.21 15.23 -2.95
C TYR A 306 -13.51 15.79 -2.38
N LYS A 307 -13.44 16.50 -1.25
CA LYS A 307 -14.59 17.08 -0.51
C LYS A 307 -15.73 16.09 -0.28
N GLY A 308 -15.39 14.82 0.00
CA GLY A 308 -16.36 13.74 0.21
C GLY A 308 -16.78 12.99 -1.05
N HIS A 309 -16.41 13.46 -2.24
CA HIS A 309 -16.68 12.78 -3.49
C HIS A 309 -15.56 11.81 -3.83
N TYR A 310 -15.92 10.56 -4.10
CA TYR A 310 -14.97 9.51 -4.46
C TYR A 310 -14.39 9.76 -5.86
N ILE A 311 -13.07 9.57 -6.01
CA ILE A 311 -12.38 9.82 -7.28
C ILE A 311 -11.48 8.68 -7.71
N TYR A 312 -11.49 8.42 -9.02
CA TYR A 312 -10.41 7.76 -9.74
C TYR A 312 -9.64 8.80 -10.54
N HIS A 313 -8.32 8.71 -10.58
CA HIS A 313 -7.55 9.57 -11.48
C HIS A 313 -6.23 8.94 -11.92
N HIS A 314 -5.68 9.47 -13.00
CA HIS A 314 -4.29 9.27 -13.35
C HIS A 314 -3.78 10.49 -14.11
N SER A 315 -2.58 10.95 -13.74
CA SER A 315 -1.86 11.98 -14.48
C SER A 315 -0.76 11.36 -15.32
N GLY A 316 -0.28 12.09 -16.31
CA GLY A 316 0.86 11.70 -17.12
C GLY A 316 1.79 12.88 -17.31
N SER A 317 3.08 12.59 -17.34
CA SER A 317 4.09 13.53 -17.78
C SER A 317 5.18 12.79 -18.55
N VAL A 318 5.52 13.34 -19.69
CA VAL A 318 6.70 12.99 -20.49
C VAL A 318 7.32 14.32 -20.93
N VAL A 319 8.53 14.28 -21.47
CA VAL A 319 9.24 15.49 -21.91
C VAL A 319 8.33 16.39 -22.77
N GLY A 320 8.09 17.62 -22.32
CA GLY A 320 7.27 18.61 -23.02
C GLY A 320 5.75 18.38 -23.05
N TYR A 321 5.21 17.40 -22.31
CA TYR A 321 3.76 17.14 -22.23
C TYR A 321 3.28 16.80 -20.80
N THR A 322 2.08 17.28 -20.45
CA THR A 322 1.35 16.88 -19.23
C THR A 322 -0.09 16.53 -19.55
N SER A 323 -0.59 15.47 -18.96
CA SER A 323 -1.96 14.97 -19.12
C SER A 323 -2.60 14.67 -17.76
N ASN A 324 -3.93 14.75 -17.68
CA ASN A 324 -4.67 14.34 -16.49
C ASN A 324 -6.09 13.89 -16.86
N VAL A 325 -6.56 12.83 -16.22
CA VAL A 325 -7.95 12.37 -16.24
C VAL A 325 -8.39 12.18 -14.79
N VAL A 326 -9.48 12.84 -14.39
CA VAL A 326 -10.13 12.68 -13.08
C VAL A 326 -11.58 12.28 -13.31
N VAL A 327 -12.03 11.24 -12.62
CA VAL A 327 -13.36 10.65 -12.72
C VAL A 327 -13.98 10.59 -11.33
N PHE A 328 -15.21 11.08 -11.22
CA PHE A 328 -16.08 11.05 -10.04
C PHE A 328 -17.23 10.07 -10.33
N PRO A 329 -17.04 8.75 -10.10
CA PRO A 329 -17.98 7.74 -10.58
C PRO A 329 -19.37 7.84 -9.93
N ASN A 330 -19.46 8.30 -8.68
CA ASN A 330 -20.76 8.49 -8.00
C ASN A 330 -21.51 9.73 -8.47
N ASP A 331 -20.81 10.66 -9.14
CA ASP A 331 -21.34 11.95 -9.57
C ASP A 331 -21.54 12.01 -11.09
N ASP A 332 -21.24 10.91 -11.80
CA ASP A 332 -21.27 10.82 -13.27
C ASP A 332 -20.50 11.98 -13.94
N LEU A 333 -19.29 12.27 -13.44
CA LEU A 333 -18.47 13.40 -13.87
C LEU A 333 -17.05 12.93 -14.21
N ALA A 334 -16.53 13.33 -15.36
CA ALA A 334 -15.10 13.22 -15.67
C ALA A 334 -14.55 14.51 -16.27
N ILE A 335 -13.32 14.84 -15.91
CA ILE A 335 -12.61 16.01 -16.40
C ILE A 335 -11.25 15.56 -16.93
N ILE A 336 -11.00 15.88 -18.19
CA ILE A 336 -9.80 15.51 -18.93
C ILE A 336 -9.07 16.79 -19.32
N ASN A 337 -7.76 16.88 -19.08
CA ASN A 337 -6.95 18.01 -19.51
C ASN A 337 -5.59 17.55 -20.07
N LEU A 338 -5.22 18.07 -21.25
CA LEU A 338 -3.94 17.80 -21.92
C LEU A 338 -3.21 19.11 -22.23
N SER A 339 -1.90 19.17 -22.00
CA SER A 339 -1.07 20.37 -22.19
C SER A 339 0.28 20.02 -22.85
N ASN A 340 0.71 20.79 -23.86
CA ASN A 340 2.00 20.62 -24.53
C ASN A 340 3.17 21.34 -23.82
N ASN A 341 3.18 21.23 -22.50
CA ASN A 341 4.28 21.62 -21.64
C ASN A 341 4.27 20.70 -20.41
N ASN A 342 5.43 20.24 -19.93
CA ASN A 342 5.51 19.30 -18.81
C ASN A 342 5.69 19.97 -17.43
N THR A 343 6.19 21.19 -17.37
CA THR A 343 6.53 21.87 -16.11
C THR A 343 5.31 22.52 -15.42
N ASN A 344 4.20 22.71 -16.13
CA ASN A 344 2.99 23.32 -15.59
C ASN A 344 2.10 22.36 -14.77
N ARG A 345 1.39 22.91 -13.78
CA ARG A 345 0.51 22.17 -12.87
C ARG A 345 -0.98 22.46 -13.08
N LEU A 346 -1.35 23.22 -14.10
CA LEU A 346 -2.75 23.48 -14.44
C LEU A 346 -3.56 22.19 -14.69
N PRO A 347 -3.09 21.19 -15.47
CA PRO A 347 -3.82 19.94 -15.69
C PRO A 347 -4.18 19.19 -14.41
N ILE A 348 -3.35 19.31 -13.37
CA ILE A 348 -3.54 18.62 -12.09
C ILE A 348 -4.66 19.26 -11.27
N TRP A 349 -4.76 20.59 -11.29
CA TRP A 349 -5.64 21.33 -10.37
C TRP A 349 -6.92 21.90 -11.01
N LEU A 350 -6.93 22.09 -12.33
CA LEU A 350 -8.13 22.51 -13.07
C LEU A 350 -9.36 21.61 -12.82
N PRO A 351 -9.23 20.27 -12.69
CA PRO A 351 -10.39 19.42 -12.39
C PRO A 351 -11.13 19.82 -11.12
N PHE A 352 -10.44 20.30 -10.08
CA PHE A 352 -11.08 20.66 -8.82
C PHE A 352 -11.80 22.02 -8.88
N TYR A 353 -11.30 22.95 -9.71
CA TYR A 353 -12.04 24.18 -10.05
C TYR A 353 -13.37 23.86 -10.78
N ILE A 354 -13.33 22.95 -11.75
CA ILE A 354 -14.52 22.55 -12.51
C ILE A 354 -15.47 21.75 -11.63
N ALA A 355 -14.96 20.79 -10.83
CA ALA A 355 -15.78 20.00 -9.92
C ALA A 355 -16.50 20.87 -8.88
N ASP A 356 -15.84 21.90 -8.33
CA ASP A 356 -16.47 22.84 -7.41
C ASP A 356 -17.69 23.54 -8.05
N ASP A 357 -17.60 23.94 -9.32
CA ASP A 357 -18.71 24.56 -10.05
C ASP A 357 -19.80 23.54 -10.45
N VAL A 358 -19.44 22.35 -10.96
CA VAL A 358 -20.40 21.33 -11.45
C VAL A 358 -21.19 20.69 -10.30
N LEU A 359 -20.50 20.37 -9.20
CA LEU A 359 -21.07 19.69 -8.04
C LEU A 359 -21.57 20.68 -6.98
N ASN A 360 -21.48 21.99 -7.25
CA ASN A 360 -21.88 23.07 -6.33
C ASN A 360 -21.22 22.96 -4.95
N LEU A 361 -19.91 22.74 -4.93
CA LEU A 361 -19.14 22.55 -3.69
C LEU A 361 -18.64 23.89 -3.14
N PRO A 362 -18.37 23.97 -1.81
CA PRO A 362 -17.79 25.16 -1.21
C PRO A 362 -16.44 25.51 -1.85
N LYS A 363 -16.24 26.77 -2.27
CA LYS A 363 -14.98 27.24 -2.85
C LYS A 363 -13.97 27.58 -1.76
N THR A 364 -13.26 26.57 -1.26
CA THR A 364 -12.33 26.69 -0.14
C THR A 364 -11.02 27.40 -0.50
N GLN A 365 -10.63 27.38 -1.77
CA GLN A 365 -9.43 28.06 -2.29
C GLN A 365 -9.53 28.32 -3.80
N ASP A 366 -8.70 29.21 -4.34
CA ASP A 366 -8.60 29.41 -5.78
C ASP A 366 -7.64 28.38 -6.41
N TRP A 367 -8.24 27.33 -6.98
CA TRP A 367 -7.47 26.25 -7.60
C TRP A 367 -6.60 26.68 -8.79
N LEU A 368 -6.98 27.72 -9.52
CA LEU A 368 -6.26 28.14 -10.72
C LEU A 368 -5.15 29.14 -10.40
N PHE A 369 -5.48 30.15 -9.59
CA PHE A 369 -4.59 31.30 -9.38
C PHE A 369 -3.80 31.24 -8.07
N ASP A 370 -4.26 30.49 -7.07
CA ASP A 370 -3.47 30.26 -5.84
C ASP A 370 -2.78 28.90 -5.87
N VAL A 371 -3.50 27.83 -6.25
CA VAL A 371 -2.94 26.47 -6.16
C VAL A 371 -2.11 26.10 -7.39
N ALA A 372 -2.70 26.15 -8.60
CA ALA A 372 -1.99 25.74 -9.81
C ALA A 372 -0.81 26.65 -10.15
N LEU A 373 -0.99 27.96 -9.97
CA LEU A 373 0.06 28.96 -10.20
C LEU A 373 1.26 28.74 -9.26
N GLU A 374 1.03 28.65 -7.94
CA GLU A 374 2.11 28.43 -6.97
C GLU A 374 2.74 27.05 -7.11
N ALA A 375 1.95 26.01 -7.42
CA ALA A 375 2.49 24.69 -7.71
C ALA A 375 3.37 24.71 -8.98
N THR A 376 3.04 25.53 -9.98
CA THR A 376 3.86 25.69 -11.20
C THR A 376 5.12 26.50 -10.93
N LYS A 377 5.02 27.63 -10.22
CA LYS A 377 6.20 28.39 -9.76
C LYS A 377 7.17 27.51 -8.99
N LYS A 378 6.62 26.71 -8.06
CA LYS A 378 7.39 25.74 -7.30
C LYS A 378 7.98 24.65 -8.20
N ALA A 379 7.26 24.16 -9.21
CA ALA A 379 7.79 23.18 -10.16
C ALA A 379 8.96 23.74 -10.99
N TYR A 380 8.87 24.99 -11.46
CA TYR A 380 9.99 25.66 -12.13
C TYR A 380 11.15 25.98 -11.19
N LYS A 381 10.87 26.32 -9.92
CA LYS A 381 11.92 26.53 -8.92
C LYS A 381 12.66 25.23 -8.63
N ASP A 382 11.92 24.17 -8.30
CA ASP A 382 12.48 22.85 -8.01
C ASP A 382 13.16 22.24 -9.25
N GLY A 383 12.61 22.49 -10.45
CA GLY A 383 13.07 21.95 -11.72
C GLY A 383 14.01 22.86 -12.53
N GLY A 384 14.30 24.08 -12.08
CA GLY A 384 15.02 25.09 -12.87
C GLY A 384 15.88 26.10 -12.12
N ALA A 385 15.98 26.03 -10.79
CA ALA A 385 17.02 26.77 -10.07
C ALA A 385 17.44 26.05 -8.78
N GLU A 386 18.67 25.56 -8.81
CA GLU A 386 19.64 25.52 -7.71
C GLU A 386 19.18 26.27 -6.45
N ASN A 387 18.66 25.54 -5.46
CA ASN A 387 19.11 25.80 -4.11
C ASN A 387 20.21 24.78 -3.83
N PRO A 388 21.50 25.17 -3.91
CA PRO A 388 22.60 24.28 -3.55
C PRO A 388 22.36 23.63 -2.19
N ALA A 389 21.73 24.33 -1.25
CA ALA A 389 21.42 23.77 0.07
C ALA A 389 20.41 22.60 0.05
N ASP A 390 19.45 22.57 -0.87
CA ASP A 390 18.49 21.46 -0.96
C ASP A 390 19.11 20.23 -1.64
N ILE A 391 19.97 20.43 -2.63
CA ILE A 391 20.78 19.35 -3.24
C ILE A 391 21.81 18.81 -2.23
N GLU A 392 22.48 19.69 -1.48
CA GLU A 392 23.45 19.30 -0.44
C GLU A 392 22.79 18.55 0.73
N ARG A 393 21.54 18.87 1.10
CA ARG A 393 20.79 18.11 2.11
C ARG A 393 20.51 16.68 1.69
N GLU A 394 20.39 16.46 0.39
CA GLU A 394 20.15 15.13 -0.13
C GLU A 394 21.46 14.32 -0.17
N PHE A 395 22.60 14.90 -0.50
CA PHE A 395 23.86 14.16 -0.42
C PHE A 395 24.32 13.89 1.01
N PRO A 396 25.13 12.83 1.25
CA PRO A 396 25.85 12.68 2.50
C PRO A 396 26.64 13.97 2.79
N PRO A 397 26.67 14.48 4.04
CA PRO A 397 27.37 15.72 4.35
C PRO A 397 28.81 15.71 3.84
N GLN A 398 29.16 16.72 3.02
CA GLN A 398 30.52 16.85 2.50
C GLN A 398 31.51 17.00 3.65
N ILE A 399 32.55 16.17 3.63
CA ILE A 399 33.68 16.32 4.56
C ILE A 399 34.67 17.27 3.91
N LYS A 400 34.61 18.55 4.33
CA LYS A 400 35.37 19.64 3.72
C LYS A 400 36.88 19.35 3.73
N ASN A 401 37.56 19.81 2.67
CA ASN A 401 39.02 19.77 2.51
C ASN A 401 39.64 18.37 2.56
N LYS A 402 38.91 17.33 2.14
CA LYS A 402 39.45 15.97 2.04
C LYS A 402 39.79 15.64 0.60
N PRO A 403 41.09 15.56 0.23
CA PRO A 403 41.50 15.33 -1.15
C PRO A 403 41.11 13.93 -1.63
N VAL A 404 41.21 13.72 -2.94
CA VAL A 404 41.17 12.39 -3.54
C VAL A 404 42.27 11.52 -2.91
N THR A 405 41.98 10.24 -2.66
CA THR A 405 42.94 9.35 -1.97
C THR A 405 43.91 8.66 -2.91
N ARG A 406 43.75 8.88 -4.22
CA ARG A 406 44.52 8.30 -5.32
C ARG A 406 44.80 9.34 -6.40
N ASP A 407 45.68 8.99 -7.35
CA ASP A 407 45.90 9.81 -8.54
C ASP A 407 44.61 9.84 -9.39
N MET A 408 44.30 10.97 -10.02
CA MET A 408 43.13 11.12 -10.88
C MET A 408 43.16 10.17 -12.07
N ALA A 409 44.37 9.81 -12.54
CA ALA A 409 44.55 8.82 -13.60
C ALA A 409 44.09 7.40 -13.21
N ASP A 410 44.09 7.05 -11.91
CA ASP A 410 43.66 5.73 -11.44
C ASP A 410 42.15 5.48 -11.68
N PHE A 411 41.34 6.54 -11.76
CA PHE A 411 39.90 6.44 -11.99
C PHE A 411 39.53 6.38 -13.47
N GLU A 412 40.50 6.54 -14.37
CA GLU A 412 40.26 6.39 -15.81
C GLU A 412 39.96 4.93 -16.14
N GLY A 413 38.91 4.69 -16.92
CA GLY A 413 38.54 3.34 -17.33
C GLY A 413 37.10 3.22 -17.80
N THR A 414 36.76 2.01 -18.23
CA THR A 414 35.38 1.62 -18.54
C THR A 414 34.89 0.65 -17.48
N TYR A 415 33.85 1.04 -16.76
CA TYR A 415 33.19 0.28 -15.72
C TYR A 415 31.87 -0.26 -16.27
N VAL A 416 31.61 -1.56 -16.09
CA VAL A 416 30.43 -2.20 -16.66
C VAL A 416 29.48 -2.61 -15.54
N HIS A 417 28.25 -2.08 -15.58
CA HIS A 417 27.16 -2.50 -14.70
C HIS A 417 26.16 -3.38 -15.48
N PRO A 418 25.73 -4.54 -14.95
CA PRO A 418 24.83 -5.45 -15.68
C PRO A 418 23.48 -4.83 -16.10
N VAL A 419 22.99 -3.83 -15.37
CA VAL A 419 21.73 -3.13 -15.67
C VAL A 419 21.97 -1.85 -16.49
N ALA A 420 22.92 -1.01 -16.08
CA ALA A 420 23.12 0.32 -16.67
C ALA A 420 23.99 0.29 -17.94
N GLY A 421 24.75 -0.78 -18.16
CA GLY A 421 25.72 -0.89 -19.25
C GLY A 421 27.08 -0.29 -18.87
N SER A 422 27.82 0.15 -19.88
CA SER A 422 29.17 0.68 -19.72
C SER A 422 29.16 2.16 -19.33
N VAL A 423 29.99 2.51 -18.37
CA VAL A 423 30.29 3.87 -17.93
C VAL A 423 31.78 4.10 -18.13
N THR A 424 32.14 5.10 -18.92
CA THR A 424 33.54 5.44 -19.17
C THR A 424 33.90 6.74 -18.46
N PHE A 425 35.00 6.71 -17.72
CA PHE A 425 35.63 7.90 -17.16
C PHE A 425 36.95 8.12 -17.89
N LYS A 426 37.21 9.36 -18.33
CA LYS A 426 38.48 9.74 -18.93
C LYS A 426 39.06 10.93 -18.19
N LEU A 427 40.36 10.90 -17.90
CA LEU A 427 41.04 12.07 -17.41
C LEU A 427 41.11 13.11 -18.54
N ALA A 428 40.64 14.32 -18.24
CA ALA A 428 40.64 15.41 -19.20
C ALA A 428 40.80 16.75 -18.47
N LYS A 429 41.16 17.78 -19.22
CA LYS A 429 41.24 19.14 -18.73
C LYS A 429 39.86 19.80 -18.76
N LYS A 430 39.43 20.33 -17.61
CA LYS A 430 38.22 21.14 -17.45
C LYS A 430 38.61 22.59 -17.18
N LYS A 431 37.95 23.57 -17.81
CA LYS A 431 38.13 24.98 -17.45
C LYS A 431 37.61 25.24 -16.03
N LYS A 432 38.39 25.92 -15.19
CA LYS A 432 37.94 26.29 -13.84
C LYS A 432 36.72 27.20 -13.91
N THR A 433 35.66 26.85 -13.17
CA THR A 433 34.36 27.54 -13.18
C THR A 433 34.30 28.83 -12.35
N VAL A 434 35.43 29.43 -11.97
CA VAL A 434 35.48 30.65 -11.15
C VAL A 434 35.84 31.86 -12.01
N ASP A 435 35.20 32.99 -11.71
CA ASP A 435 35.23 34.33 -12.33
C ASP A 435 36.62 35.00 -12.42
N THR A 436 37.67 34.25 -12.75
CA THR A 436 39.03 34.73 -13.01
C THR A 436 39.22 34.85 -14.51
N LYS A 437 39.59 36.05 -14.98
CA LYS A 437 40.08 36.28 -16.34
C LYS A 437 41.37 35.46 -16.57
N GLY A 438 41.23 34.22 -17.03
CA GLY A 438 42.34 33.36 -17.44
C GLY A 438 41.87 31.97 -17.88
N ASP A 439 42.47 31.42 -18.94
CA ASP A 439 42.28 30.04 -19.42
C ASP A 439 43.01 29.03 -18.50
N GLU A 440 42.71 29.02 -17.20
CA GLU A 440 43.25 28.00 -16.29
C GLU A 440 42.41 26.72 -16.36
N GLU A 441 43.09 25.61 -16.67
CA GLU A 441 42.51 24.28 -16.72
C GLU A 441 42.91 23.44 -15.49
N GLU A 442 41.99 22.61 -15.01
CA GLU A 442 42.22 21.63 -13.95
C GLU A 442 41.99 20.21 -14.45
N ASP A 443 42.64 19.23 -13.81
CA ASP A 443 42.41 17.82 -14.08
C ASP A 443 41.05 17.39 -13.51
N ALA A 444 40.20 16.84 -14.38
CA ALA A 444 38.87 16.37 -14.03
C ALA A 444 38.54 15.06 -14.75
N LEU A 445 37.61 14.30 -14.19
CA LEU A 445 37.09 13.11 -14.84
C LEU A 445 35.92 13.50 -15.75
N ALA A 446 36.07 13.25 -17.05
CA ALA A 446 34.99 13.28 -18.01
C ALA A 446 34.18 11.98 -17.89
N PHE A 447 32.93 12.10 -17.47
CA PHE A 447 31.94 11.05 -17.42
C PHE A 447 31.27 10.87 -18.79
N ASN A 448 31.19 9.63 -19.25
CA ASN A 448 30.47 9.25 -20.45
C ASN A 448 29.70 7.94 -20.21
N ALA A 449 28.39 8.05 -20.09
CA ALA A 449 27.49 6.89 -20.01
C ALA A 449 26.08 7.28 -20.41
N LEU A 450 25.31 6.28 -20.86
CA LEU A 450 23.98 6.49 -21.42
C LEU A 450 24.09 7.53 -22.55
N ASN A 451 23.39 8.65 -22.44
CA ASN A 451 23.45 9.77 -23.38
C ASN A 451 24.11 11.03 -22.79
N PHE A 452 24.76 10.93 -21.62
CA PHE A 452 25.35 12.08 -20.93
C PHE A 452 26.86 12.13 -21.07
N LYS A 453 27.37 13.33 -21.37
CA LYS A 453 28.80 13.65 -21.44
C LYS A 453 29.06 14.89 -20.60
N GLU A 454 29.66 14.72 -19.43
CA GLU A 454 29.83 15.77 -18.44
C GLU A 454 31.14 15.63 -17.67
N PHE A 455 31.59 16.71 -17.02
CA PHE A 455 32.72 16.64 -16.10
C PHE A 455 32.26 16.46 -14.66
N LEU A 456 33.01 15.67 -13.90
CA LEU A 456 32.78 15.51 -12.47
C LEU A 456 33.50 16.59 -11.65
N ASP A 457 32.80 17.13 -10.66
CA ASP A 457 33.37 18.01 -9.64
C ASP A 457 33.83 17.18 -8.44
N HIS A 458 34.99 17.45 -7.85
CA HIS A 458 35.41 16.73 -6.65
C HIS A 458 34.48 17.02 -5.45
N TYR A 459 34.11 15.97 -4.69
CA TYR A 459 33.27 16.10 -3.49
C TYR A 459 34.10 15.91 -2.21
N HIS A 460 34.56 14.70 -1.93
CA HIS A 460 35.49 14.38 -0.85
C HIS A 460 36.02 12.97 -1.04
N TYR A 461 37.28 12.72 -0.67
CA TYR A 461 37.93 11.42 -0.91
C TYR A 461 37.76 11.01 -2.38
N ASP A 462 37.50 9.73 -2.64
CA ASP A 462 37.27 9.20 -3.98
C ASP A 462 35.80 9.36 -4.42
N SER A 463 35.15 10.46 -4.01
CA SER A 463 33.80 10.80 -4.44
C SER A 463 33.76 12.14 -5.16
N PHE A 464 32.95 12.16 -6.20
CA PHE A 464 32.81 13.22 -7.18
C PHE A 464 31.34 13.43 -7.48
N ARG A 465 30.99 14.65 -7.84
CA ARG A 465 29.63 15.06 -8.18
C ARG A 465 29.51 15.20 -9.68
N LEU A 466 28.56 14.48 -10.26
CA LEU A 466 28.06 14.70 -11.60
C LEU A 466 26.90 15.69 -11.54
N ARG A 467 26.94 16.74 -12.35
CA ARG A 467 25.79 17.62 -12.59
C ARG A 467 25.44 17.51 -14.07
N VAL A 468 24.18 17.23 -14.35
CA VAL A 468 23.64 17.21 -15.72
C VAL A 468 22.61 18.31 -15.83
N ASP A 469 22.82 19.21 -16.80
CA ASP A 469 21.88 20.25 -17.20
C ASP A 469 21.89 20.36 -18.73
N GLN A 470 21.35 19.34 -19.39
CA GLN A 470 21.30 19.23 -20.86
C GLN A 470 19.91 18.78 -21.32
N ASP A 471 19.41 19.38 -22.41
CA ASP A 471 18.23 18.95 -23.17
C ASP A 471 16.99 18.59 -22.32
N GLY A 472 16.69 19.42 -21.32
CA GLY A 472 15.53 19.24 -20.42
C GLY A 472 15.76 18.20 -19.30
N SER A 473 16.91 17.55 -19.25
CA SER A 473 17.33 16.64 -18.18
C SER A 473 18.20 17.37 -17.15
N ARG A 474 17.66 17.50 -15.92
CA ARG A 474 18.34 18.13 -14.79
C ARG A 474 18.44 17.19 -13.59
N PHE A 475 19.64 16.77 -13.25
CA PHE A 475 19.90 15.97 -12.06
C PHE A 475 21.34 16.09 -11.56
N SER A 476 21.53 15.71 -10.31
CA SER A 476 22.85 15.63 -9.69
C SER A 476 23.08 14.22 -9.14
N MET A 477 24.29 13.69 -9.25
CA MET A 477 24.65 12.38 -8.73
C MET A 477 25.97 12.43 -8.00
N LEU A 478 26.06 11.72 -6.88
CA LEU A 478 27.33 11.44 -6.22
C LEU A 478 27.90 10.13 -6.77
N VAL A 479 28.99 10.26 -7.52
CA VAL A 479 29.85 9.20 -8.07
C VAL A 479 30.97 8.95 -7.08
N SER A 480 31.01 7.77 -6.47
CA SER A 480 32.07 7.36 -5.56
C SER A 480 32.87 6.23 -6.17
N PHE A 481 34.13 6.05 -5.79
CA PHE A 481 34.89 4.87 -6.16
C PHE A 481 35.27 4.12 -4.89
N VAL A 482 35.22 2.80 -4.96
CA VAL A 482 35.53 1.90 -3.85
C VAL A 482 36.67 1.01 -4.29
N THR A 483 37.68 0.89 -3.44
CA THR A 483 38.80 -0.04 -3.68
C THR A 483 38.42 -1.41 -3.11
N GLY A 484 38.44 -2.44 -3.95
CA GLY A 484 38.25 -3.83 -3.56
C GLY A 484 39.41 -4.34 -2.70
N SER A 485 39.21 -5.48 -2.04
CA SER A 485 40.25 -6.13 -1.22
C SER A 485 41.49 -6.54 -2.01
N ASP A 486 41.38 -6.64 -3.33
CA ASP A 486 42.44 -6.92 -4.31
C ASP A 486 43.11 -5.64 -4.85
N GLY A 487 42.72 -4.46 -4.35
CA GLY A 487 43.22 -3.17 -4.82
C GLY A 487 42.54 -2.67 -6.10
N SER A 488 41.60 -3.43 -6.68
CA SER A 488 40.87 -3.02 -7.89
C SER A 488 39.89 -1.88 -7.58
N LEU A 489 39.80 -0.89 -8.46
CA LEU A 489 38.79 0.15 -8.35
C LEU A 489 37.45 -0.32 -8.89
N ARG A 490 36.41 -0.09 -8.11
CA ARG A 490 35.02 -0.32 -8.48
C ARG A 490 34.28 1.00 -8.44
N PHE A 491 33.53 1.28 -9.49
CA PHE A 491 32.64 2.42 -9.53
C PHE A 491 31.46 2.19 -8.58
N ASN A 492 31.15 3.22 -7.79
CA ASN A 492 30.04 3.36 -6.85
C ASN A 492 29.23 4.62 -7.17
N SER A 493 27.94 4.65 -6.89
CA SER A 493 27.20 5.91 -6.72
C SER A 493 26.45 5.83 -5.40
N VAL A 494 26.40 6.92 -4.64
CA VAL A 494 25.84 6.86 -3.28
C VAL A 494 24.49 7.58 -3.19
N LYS A 495 24.18 8.47 -4.14
CA LYS A 495 22.86 9.08 -4.25
C LYS A 495 22.69 9.76 -5.60
N MET A 496 21.49 9.68 -6.17
CA MET A 496 21.05 10.49 -7.32
C MET A 496 19.89 11.37 -6.85
N VAL A 497 19.95 12.65 -7.20
CA VAL A 497 18.94 13.65 -6.87
C VAL A 497 18.39 14.18 -8.19
N ARG A 498 17.20 13.69 -8.56
CA ARG A 498 16.50 14.14 -9.77
C ARG A 498 15.76 15.44 -9.45
N LEU A 499 16.02 16.51 -10.19
CA LEU A 499 15.39 17.81 -9.93
C LEU A 499 13.92 17.84 -10.41
N HIS A 500 13.47 16.82 -11.13
CA HIS A 500 12.11 16.74 -11.70
C HIS A 500 11.11 15.82 -11.00
N SER A 501 11.45 15.13 -9.90
CA SER A 501 10.44 14.38 -9.15
C SER A 501 10.88 14.08 -7.71
N LYS A 502 10.05 14.42 -6.72
CA LYS A 502 10.21 14.01 -5.31
C LYS A 502 9.94 12.50 -5.08
N SER A 503 10.20 11.65 -6.06
CA SER A 503 10.20 10.21 -5.84
C SER A 503 11.45 9.88 -5.01
N ARG A 504 11.26 9.44 -3.77
CA ARG A 504 12.34 9.07 -2.82
C ARG A 504 13.01 7.72 -3.17
N SER A 505 12.70 7.11 -4.31
CA SER A 505 13.30 5.83 -4.69
C SER A 505 14.71 6.03 -5.24
N ILE A 506 15.64 5.37 -4.57
CA ILE A 506 17.07 5.26 -4.90
C ILE A 506 17.22 4.50 -6.24
N SER A 507 18.02 5.01 -7.18
CA SER A 507 18.39 4.25 -8.41
C SER A 507 19.18 2.99 -8.05
N PRO A 508 19.06 1.87 -8.79
CA PRO A 508 19.83 0.65 -8.53
C PRO A 508 21.33 0.85 -8.59
N LEU A 509 21.83 1.82 -9.36
CA LEU A 509 23.24 2.19 -9.33
C LEU A 509 23.68 2.51 -7.89
N THR A 510 22.80 3.14 -7.11
CA THR A 510 23.11 3.51 -5.73
C THR A 510 22.97 2.38 -4.71
N ARG A 511 22.07 1.41 -4.95
CA ARG A 511 21.80 0.32 -4.00
C ARG A 511 22.58 -0.96 -4.30
N ALA A 512 22.85 -1.25 -5.58
CA ALA A 512 23.67 -2.39 -6.00
C ALA A 512 25.11 -2.31 -5.47
N ILE A 513 25.56 -1.11 -5.12
CA ILE A 513 26.94 -0.90 -4.70
C ILE A 513 27.08 -0.85 -3.16
N LEU A 514 25.96 -0.64 -2.44
CA LEU A 514 25.88 -0.93 -1.02
C LEU A 514 25.84 -2.45 -0.73
N LEU A 515 25.33 -3.28 -1.65
CA LEU A 515 25.05 -4.71 -1.41
C LEU A 515 25.92 -5.69 -2.24
N GLY A 516 26.78 -5.19 -3.14
CA GLY A 516 27.66 -5.99 -4.00
C GLY A 516 28.96 -6.52 -3.36
N LEU A 517 29.08 -6.57 -2.03
CA LEU A 517 30.33 -6.92 -1.32
C LEU A 517 30.36 -8.29 -0.64
N PHE A 518 29.37 -9.16 -0.80
CA PHE A 518 29.46 -10.54 -0.31
C PHE A 518 28.95 -11.54 -1.36
N CYS A 519 29.88 -12.15 -2.10
CA CYS A 519 30.01 -13.60 -2.34
C CYS A 519 30.72 -13.92 -3.66
N SER A 520 31.90 -14.55 -3.56
CA SER A 520 32.20 -15.78 -4.31
C SER A 520 33.21 -16.62 -3.51
N PRO A 521 33.11 -17.96 -3.49
CA PRO A 521 33.74 -18.82 -2.48
C PRO A 521 35.13 -19.30 -2.93
N ALA A 522 36.10 -19.27 -2.03
CA ALA A 522 37.33 -20.04 -2.16
C ALA A 522 37.69 -20.67 -0.82
N VAL A 523 37.66 -22.00 -0.80
CA VAL A 523 38.15 -22.87 0.27
C VAL A 523 39.68 -22.70 0.38
N LEU A 524 40.21 -22.46 1.58
CA LEU A 524 41.54 -22.94 2.02
C LEU A 524 41.71 -22.81 3.54
N THR A 525 41.90 -23.98 4.14
CA THR A 525 42.54 -24.40 5.41
C THR A 525 43.03 -23.39 6.46
N MET A 526 42.75 -23.79 7.72
CA MET A 526 43.31 -23.30 8.98
C MET A 526 44.84 -23.16 9.00
N ALA A 527 45.32 -22.06 9.58
CA ALA A 527 46.53 -22.01 10.39
C ALA A 527 46.36 -20.95 11.51
N ALA A 528 46.68 -21.33 12.75
CA ALA A 528 46.61 -20.50 13.96
C ALA A 528 47.83 -19.57 14.13
N VAL A 529 47.84 -18.78 15.23
CA VAL A 529 48.91 -17.91 15.82
C VAL A 529 48.81 -16.41 15.41
N ASP A 530 48.94 -15.37 16.26
CA ASP A 530 48.86 -15.16 17.72
C ASP A 530 48.52 -13.66 18.00
N THR A 531 48.33 -13.35 19.29
CA THR A 531 47.81 -12.16 20.01
C THR A 531 48.54 -10.81 19.83
N ILE A 532 47.79 -9.71 19.99
CA ILE A 532 48.29 -8.32 20.13
C ILE A 532 48.96 -8.13 21.49
N ASP A 533 50.10 -7.43 21.52
CA ASP A 533 50.86 -7.05 22.73
C ASP A 533 50.01 -6.16 23.69
N PRO A 534 49.72 -6.61 24.93
CA PRO A 534 48.97 -5.84 25.92
C PRO A 534 49.59 -4.47 26.24
N ALA A 535 50.91 -4.31 26.15
CA ALA A 535 51.57 -3.04 26.43
C ALA A 535 51.30 -1.98 25.33
N LEU A 536 51.11 -2.43 24.09
CA LEU A 536 50.74 -1.57 22.97
C LEU A 536 49.28 -1.10 23.10
N PHE A 537 48.42 -1.97 23.62
CA PHE A 537 47.00 -1.69 23.87
C PHE A 537 46.79 -0.66 25.00
N ASP A 538 47.54 -0.78 26.11
CA ASP A 538 47.50 0.19 27.21
C ASP A 538 48.02 1.57 26.79
N LYS A 539 49.03 1.60 25.91
CA LYS A 539 49.56 2.84 25.34
C LYS A 539 48.52 3.57 24.48
N TRP A 540 47.86 2.85 23.57
CA TRP A 540 46.80 3.44 22.71
C TRP A 540 45.66 4.04 23.53
N THR A 541 45.25 3.34 24.59
CA THR A 541 44.16 3.80 25.46
C THR A 541 44.51 5.12 26.16
N LYS A 542 45.74 5.24 26.67
CA LYS A 542 46.23 6.48 27.30
C LYS A 542 46.40 7.63 26.30
N ASP A 543 46.94 7.36 25.12
CA ASP A 543 47.13 8.38 24.07
C ASP A 543 45.78 8.95 23.59
N ILE A 544 44.75 8.10 23.48
CA ILE A 544 43.38 8.49 23.10
C ILE A 544 42.70 9.31 24.22
N GLU A 545 42.88 8.94 25.49
CA GLU A 545 42.36 9.72 26.63
C GLU A 545 43.02 11.09 26.76
N GLN A 546 44.32 11.18 26.50
CA GLN A 546 45.08 12.43 26.57
C GLN A 546 44.72 13.38 25.42
N ALA A 547 44.50 12.86 24.21
CA ALA A 547 44.00 13.64 23.08
C ALA A 547 42.58 14.21 23.30
N ARG A 548 41.78 13.57 24.16
CA ARG A 548 40.40 13.99 24.49
C ARG A 548 40.33 15.26 25.34
N GLN A 549 41.35 15.56 26.15
CA GLN A 549 41.33 16.72 27.06
C GLN A 549 41.46 18.06 26.33
N GLY A 550 41.86 18.06 25.05
CA GLY A 550 42.02 19.28 24.24
C GLY A 550 40.98 19.48 23.13
N LEU A 551 40.08 18.52 22.88
CA LEU A 551 39.15 18.55 21.74
C LEU A 551 37.70 18.44 22.21
N CYS A 552 36.88 19.45 21.89
CA CYS A 552 35.45 19.50 22.18
C CYS A 552 34.67 18.59 21.21
N ILE A 553 34.82 17.26 21.36
CA ILE A 553 34.12 16.25 20.56
C ILE A 553 33.02 15.62 21.41
N GLN A 554 31.75 15.93 21.10
CA GLN A 554 30.59 15.22 21.64
C GLN A 554 30.18 14.10 20.68
N GLY A 555 30.59 12.87 20.99
CA GLY A 555 30.17 11.65 20.29
C GLY A 555 31.21 11.10 19.33
N SER A 556 31.90 10.04 19.75
CA SER A 556 32.75 9.23 18.88
C SER A 556 32.74 7.76 19.31
N SER A 557 32.97 6.88 18.35
CA SER A 557 33.10 5.44 18.55
C SER A 557 34.34 4.94 17.81
N ILE A 558 35.18 4.18 18.52
CA ILE A 558 36.37 3.54 17.96
C ILE A 558 36.11 2.05 17.92
N VAL A 559 36.26 1.45 16.74
CA VAL A 559 36.20 0.01 16.53
C VAL A 559 37.50 -0.42 15.87
N VAL A 560 38.26 -1.25 16.55
CA VAL A 560 39.46 -1.88 16.01
C VAL A 560 39.08 -3.30 15.60
N VAL A 561 39.14 -3.56 14.30
CA VAL A 561 38.91 -4.87 13.70
C VAL A 561 40.26 -5.44 13.31
N HIS A 562 40.61 -6.62 13.84
CA HIS A 562 41.81 -7.35 13.46
C HIS A 562 41.43 -8.77 13.03
N LYS A 563 41.87 -9.18 11.84
CA LYS A 563 41.54 -10.49 11.22
C LYS A 563 40.03 -10.78 11.19
N GLY A 564 39.22 -9.79 10.84
CA GLY A 564 37.76 -9.93 10.70
C GLY A 564 36.98 -10.07 12.01
N LYS A 565 37.63 -9.95 13.17
CA LYS A 565 36.97 -9.89 14.48
C LYS A 565 37.16 -8.51 15.11
N ILE A 566 36.10 -8.00 15.72
CA ILE A 566 36.17 -6.80 16.56
C ILE A 566 36.98 -7.18 17.80
N VAL A 567 38.17 -6.61 17.95
CA VAL A 567 39.05 -6.86 19.10
C VAL A 567 38.99 -5.74 20.13
N TYR A 568 38.48 -4.57 19.75
CA TYR A 568 38.16 -3.46 20.65
C TYR A 568 37.03 -2.63 20.06
N ALA A 569 36.01 -2.33 20.86
CA ALA A 569 34.95 -1.41 20.49
C ALA A 569 34.54 -0.61 21.72
N GLN A 570 34.72 0.71 21.68
CA GLN A 570 34.27 1.57 22.76
C GLN A 570 33.64 2.85 22.20
N GLY A 571 32.40 3.09 22.62
CA GLY A 571 31.66 4.32 22.37
C GLY A 571 31.81 5.26 23.55
N PHE A 572 32.17 6.52 23.29
CA PHE A 572 32.38 7.51 24.35
C PHE A 572 31.29 8.57 24.27
N GLY A 573 30.24 8.34 25.06
CA GLY A 573 29.16 9.28 25.35
C GLY A 573 28.56 8.90 26.71
N LYS A 574 27.98 9.87 27.43
CA LYS A 574 27.18 9.55 28.62
C LYS A 574 25.93 8.79 28.16
N ARG A 575 26.04 7.47 28.18
CA ARG A 575 24.93 6.53 28.13
C ARG A 575 24.19 6.59 29.46
N ASN A 576 22.88 6.50 29.40
CA ASN A 576 22.07 6.13 30.56
C ASN A 576 22.08 4.60 30.59
N ASP A 577 23.05 4.04 31.34
CA ASP A 577 23.39 2.62 31.33
C ASP A 577 22.42 1.77 32.16
N LYS A 578 21.57 1.01 31.48
CA LYS A 578 21.17 -0.35 31.91
C LYS A 578 20.98 -1.23 30.66
N ASP A 579 21.93 -2.15 30.48
CA ASP A 579 21.98 -3.29 29.53
C ASP A 579 22.53 -3.04 28.09
N PRO A 580 23.72 -3.57 27.75
CA PRO A 580 24.39 -3.37 26.45
C PRO A 580 23.92 -4.26 25.28
N PHE A 581 22.86 -5.08 25.44
CA PHE A 581 22.32 -5.90 24.34
C PHE A 581 20.82 -5.72 24.05
N THR A 582 20.16 -4.70 24.61
CA THR A 582 18.75 -4.43 24.27
C THR A 582 18.69 -3.52 23.03
N PRO A 583 18.33 -4.01 21.83
CA PRO A 583 18.07 -3.14 20.70
C PRO A 583 16.99 -2.13 21.11
N HIS A 584 17.21 -0.84 20.87
CA HIS A 584 16.14 0.14 20.98
C HIS A 584 14.98 -0.31 20.07
N ALA A 585 13.74 -0.18 20.56
CA ALA A 585 12.56 -0.53 19.78
C ALA A 585 12.54 0.25 18.46
N SER A 586 12.36 -0.45 17.34
CA SER A 586 12.17 0.14 16.03
C SER A 586 10.94 -0.47 15.37
N TRP A 587 10.19 0.37 14.65
CA TRP A 587 9.00 -0.04 13.89
C TRP A 587 9.33 -1.03 12.76
N ASP A 588 10.56 -0.97 12.26
CA ASP A 588 11.00 -1.66 11.03
C ASP A 588 11.90 -2.87 11.32
N VAL A 589 12.21 -3.13 12.59
CA VAL A 589 12.97 -4.32 13.00
C VAL A 589 12.02 -5.51 13.17
N PRO A 590 12.37 -6.71 12.66
CA PRO A 590 11.59 -7.91 12.87
C PRO A 590 11.32 -8.18 14.34
N VAL A 591 10.06 -8.43 14.69
CA VAL A 591 9.60 -8.57 16.08
C VAL A 591 10.24 -9.78 16.76
N ASN A 592 10.57 -10.83 16.00
CA ASN A 592 11.28 -12.00 16.52
C ASN A 592 12.68 -11.68 17.10
N SER A 593 13.27 -10.52 16.76
CA SER A 593 14.53 -10.05 17.33
C SER A 593 14.36 -9.57 18.79
N TYR A 594 13.14 -9.16 19.16
CA TYR A 594 12.76 -8.80 20.54
C TYR A 594 12.06 -9.96 21.26
N LEU A 595 11.35 -10.80 20.50
CA LEU A 595 10.52 -11.90 21.01
C LEU A 595 10.77 -13.20 20.23
N PRO A 596 11.90 -13.90 20.48
CA PRO A 596 12.31 -15.09 19.69
C PRO A 596 11.33 -16.28 19.71
N GLU A 597 10.43 -16.32 20.69
CA GLU A 597 9.39 -17.33 20.84
C GLU A 597 8.28 -17.16 19.80
N PHE A 598 8.08 -15.93 19.28
CA PHE A 598 7.19 -15.68 18.17
C PHE A 598 7.80 -16.23 16.88
N GLN A 599 7.15 -17.25 16.35
CA GLN A 599 7.47 -17.90 15.10
C GLN A 599 6.17 -18.19 14.35
N THR A 600 6.22 -18.12 13.03
CA THR A 600 5.15 -18.53 12.12
C THR A 600 5.48 -19.88 11.50
N SER A 601 4.53 -20.51 10.81
CA SER A 601 4.78 -21.78 10.11
C SER A 601 5.84 -21.65 8.99
N ASP A 602 6.04 -20.44 8.46
CA ASP A 602 7.11 -20.08 7.54
C ASP A 602 8.24 -19.33 8.29
N PRO A 603 9.47 -19.89 8.37
CA PRO A 603 10.61 -19.23 9.00
C PRO A 603 11.00 -17.89 8.37
N HIS A 604 10.77 -17.73 7.06
CA HIS A 604 11.07 -16.46 6.40
C HIS A 604 10.06 -15.38 6.82
N LEU A 605 8.77 -15.73 6.84
CA LEU A 605 7.73 -14.84 7.37
C LEU A 605 8.06 -14.39 8.80
N THR A 606 8.56 -15.31 9.63
CA THR A 606 9.02 -15.01 11.00
C THR A 606 10.11 -13.93 11.02
N SER A 607 11.03 -13.97 10.06
CA SER A 607 12.14 -13.01 9.95
C SER A 607 11.76 -11.67 9.32
N GLU A 608 10.56 -11.53 8.77
CA GLU A 608 10.11 -10.30 8.12
C GLU A 608 9.09 -9.48 8.93
N ILE A 609 8.30 -10.11 9.81
CA ILE A 609 7.19 -9.44 10.51
C ILE A 609 7.72 -8.37 11.48
N THR A 610 7.34 -7.12 11.23
CA THR A 610 7.66 -5.97 12.09
C THR A 610 6.47 -5.55 12.98
N PHE A 611 6.68 -4.55 13.86
CA PHE A 611 5.58 -3.95 14.63
C PHE A 611 4.51 -3.33 13.73
N VAL A 612 4.90 -2.73 12.60
CA VAL A 612 3.95 -2.20 11.62
C VAL A 612 3.12 -3.33 11.03
N ASP A 613 3.74 -4.48 10.73
CA ASP A 613 3.01 -5.62 10.17
C ASP A 613 1.95 -6.18 11.13
N LEU A 614 2.30 -6.29 12.42
CA LEU A 614 1.40 -6.76 13.47
C LEU A 614 0.23 -5.81 13.71
N LEU A 615 0.51 -4.52 13.93
CA LEU A 615 -0.47 -3.53 14.35
C LEU A 615 -1.34 -3.01 13.19
N ALA A 616 -0.89 -3.17 11.94
CA ALA A 616 -1.65 -2.83 10.75
C ALA A 616 -2.39 -4.03 10.12
N HIS A 617 -2.43 -5.20 10.78
CA HIS A 617 -3.11 -6.40 10.31
C HIS A 617 -2.67 -6.87 8.91
N ARG A 618 -1.36 -6.87 8.66
CA ARG A 618 -0.78 -7.19 7.34
C ARG A 618 0.22 -8.35 7.39
N THR A 619 0.16 -9.19 8.42
CA THR A 619 1.02 -10.39 8.54
C THR A 619 0.52 -11.57 7.71
N GLY A 620 -0.76 -11.58 7.33
CA GLY A 620 -1.42 -12.76 6.77
C GLY A 620 -1.81 -13.81 7.82
N LEU A 621 -1.46 -13.61 9.10
CA LEU A 621 -1.86 -14.51 10.17
C LEU A 621 -3.37 -14.42 10.41
N PRO A 622 -4.04 -15.56 10.56
CA PRO A 622 -5.50 -15.60 10.73
C PRO A 622 -5.93 -15.11 12.12
N GLU A 623 -7.22 -14.77 12.26
CA GLU A 623 -7.81 -14.68 13.59
C GLU A 623 -8.11 -16.07 14.13
N ILE A 624 -7.66 -16.31 15.36
CA ILE A 624 -8.08 -17.49 16.10
C ILE A 624 -8.84 -17.03 17.32
N GLY A 625 -10.16 -17.03 17.12
CA GLY A 625 -11.15 -16.80 18.16
C GLY A 625 -10.81 -17.61 19.41
N ARG A 626 -11.05 -17.00 20.56
CA ARG A 626 -10.64 -17.49 21.89
C ARG A 626 -11.27 -18.85 22.20
N GLU A 627 -12.44 -19.10 21.62
CA GLU A 627 -13.17 -20.35 21.64
C GLU A 627 -12.49 -21.50 20.89
N TRP A 628 -11.45 -21.21 20.07
CA TRP A 628 -10.69 -22.21 19.31
C TRP A 628 -9.37 -22.57 19.95
N VAL A 629 -8.68 -21.65 20.64
CA VAL A 629 -7.36 -21.96 21.25
C VAL A 629 -7.52 -22.84 22.49
N HIS A 630 -6.78 -23.95 22.57
CA HIS A 630 -6.62 -24.74 23.79
C HIS A 630 -6.05 -23.82 24.85
N ARG A 631 -6.81 -23.57 25.93
CA ARG A 631 -6.50 -22.64 27.03
C ARG A 631 -5.00 -22.69 27.37
N PRO A 632 -4.18 -21.76 26.86
CA PRO A 632 -2.79 -21.71 27.26
C PRO A 632 -2.75 -21.26 28.72
N GLU A 633 -1.76 -21.70 29.47
CA GLU A 633 -1.58 -21.25 30.86
C GLU A 633 -0.97 -19.84 30.90
N THR A 634 -0.27 -19.45 29.83
CA THR A 634 0.40 -18.15 29.72
C THR A 634 0.24 -17.50 28.34
N ARG A 635 0.40 -16.17 28.29
CA ARG A 635 0.45 -15.43 27.01
C ARG A 635 1.60 -15.90 26.12
N LEU A 636 2.72 -16.32 26.70
CA LEU A 636 3.87 -16.80 25.94
C LEU A 636 3.58 -18.15 25.25
N GLU A 637 2.83 -19.04 25.89
CA GLU A 637 2.38 -20.28 25.27
C GLU A 637 1.44 -20.03 24.09
N LEU A 638 0.51 -19.09 24.24
CA LEU A 638 -0.34 -18.64 23.13
C LEU A 638 0.51 -18.16 21.94
N ILE A 639 1.54 -17.35 22.20
CA ILE A 639 2.43 -16.82 21.16
C ILE A 639 3.23 -17.96 20.49
N LYS A 640 3.74 -18.92 21.27
CA LYS A 640 4.46 -20.09 20.73
C LYS A 640 3.58 -20.93 19.81
N GLN A 641 2.29 -21.04 20.11
CA GLN A 641 1.32 -21.81 19.32
C GLN A 641 1.07 -21.22 17.93
N LEU A 642 1.35 -19.92 17.69
CA LEU A 642 1.15 -19.29 16.38
C LEU A 642 2.00 -19.92 15.26
N ARG A 643 3.08 -20.62 15.59
CA ARG A 643 3.94 -21.34 14.63
C ARG A 643 3.23 -22.48 13.88
N TYR A 644 2.11 -22.95 14.41
CA TYR A 644 1.33 -24.03 13.82
C TYR A 644 0.22 -23.52 12.91
N LEU A 645 0.14 -22.20 12.70
CA LEU A 645 -0.88 -21.57 11.87
C LEU A 645 -0.33 -21.24 10.50
N GLU A 646 -1.00 -21.75 9.47
CA GLU A 646 -0.73 -21.34 8.10
C GLU A 646 -1.30 -19.93 7.87
N PRO A 647 -0.52 -19.00 7.30
CA PRO A 647 -1.04 -17.70 6.88
C PRO A 647 -2.19 -17.88 5.89
N ALA A 648 -3.28 -17.13 6.08
CA ALA A 648 -4.43 -17.14 5.18
C ALA A 648 -4.21 -16.27 3.93
N ALA A 649 -3.12 -15.52 3.90
CA ALA A 649 -2.65 -14.81 2.73
C ALA A 649 -1.14 -14.57 2.81
N PRO A 650 -0.47 -14.31 1.69
CA PRO A 650 0.90 -13.80 1.70
C PRO A 650 1.03 -12.53 2.56
N ILE A 651 2.18 -12.33 3.19
CA ILE A 651 2.47 -11.13 3.97
C ILE A 651 2.21 -9.86 3.15
N ARG A 652 1.60 -8.86 3.80
CA ARG A 652 1.26 -7.53 3.27
C ARG A 652 0.34 -7.52 2.03
N SER A 653 -0.23 -8.66 1.64
CA SER A 653 -1.06 -8.74 0.44
C SER A 653 -2.48 -8.19 0.63
N LYS A 654 -3.04 -8.32 1.84
CA LYS A 654 -4.36 -7.81 2.24
C LYS A 654 -4.46 -7.66 3.76
N TYR A 655 -5.49 -6.92 4.20
CA TYR A 655 -5.89 -6.83 5.60
C TYR A 655 -6.52 -8.15 6.09
N ILE A 656 -5.99 -8.68 7.19
CA ILE A 656 -6.58 -9.81 7.93
C ILE A 656 -6.55 -9.45 9.42
N TYR A 657 -7.73 -9.17 9.97
CA TYR A 657 -7.86 -8.87 11.39
C TYR A 657 -7.34 -10.04 12.22
N SER A 658 -6.60 -9.74 13.30
CA SER A 658 -6.11 -10.73 14.25
C SER A 658 -5.78 -10.08 15.60
N ASP A 659 -6.49 -10.45 16.66
CA ASP A 659 -6.17 -10.06 18.04
C ASP A 659 -4.77 -10.55 18.42
N LYS A 660 -4.36 -11.70 17.89
CA LYS A 660 -3.08 -12.34 18.23
C LYS A 660 -1.90 -11.49 17.80
N THR A 661 -2.01 -10.71 16.72
CA THR A 661 -0.92 -9.83 16.31
C THR A 661 -0.70 -8.69 17.31
N PHE A 662 -1.77 -8.15 17.91
CA PHE A 662 -1.69 -7.18 18.99
C PHE A 662 -1.10 -7.81 20.26
N THR A 663 -1.47 -9.05 20.58
CA THR A 663 -0.90 -9.79 21.71
C THR A 663 0.62 -9.98 21.58
N VAL A 664 1.11 -10.34 20.38
CA VAL A 664 2.55 -10.44 20.08
C VAL A 664 3.23 -9.08 20.21
N ALA A 665 2.65 -8.02 19.64
CA ALA A 665 3.21 -6.68 19.72
C ALA A 665 3.29 -6.16 21.16
N GLY A 666 2.23 -6.36 21.95
CA GLY A 666 2.20 -5.97 23.36
C GLY A 666 3.25 -6.72 24.19
N GLU A 667 3.41 -8.02 23.98
CA GLU A 667 4.42 -8.81 24.70
C GLU A 667 5.85 -8.44 24.29
N ALA A 668 6.10 -8.17 23.00
CA ALA A 668 7.39 -7.66 22.54
C ALA A 668 7.70 -6.29 23.16
N ALA A 669 6.73 -5.37 23.20
CA ALA A 669 6.89 -4.06 23.83
C ALA A 669 7.16 -4.16 25.34
N ALA A 670 6.44 -5.04 26.04
CA ALA A 670 6.64 -5.33 27.46
C ALA A 670 8.06 -5.84 27.74
N ARG A 671 8.56 -6.75 26.88
CA ARG A 671 9.91 -7.29 26.98
C ARG A 671 10.99 -6.22 26.80
N ILE A 672 10.83 -5.36 25.79
CA ILE A 672 11.75 -4.23 25.57
C ILE A 672 11.75 -3.28 26.76
N ALA A 673 10.58 -3.03 27.36
CA ALA A 673 10.44 -2.13 28.50
C ALA A 673 10.86 -2.77 29.85
N GLY A 674 11.13 -4.07 29.89
CA GLY A 674 11.48 -4.80 31.11
C GLY A 674 10.39 -4.82 32.18
N LYS A 675 9.10 -4.73 31.79
CA LYS A 675 7.95 -4.72 32.72
C LYS A 675 6.71 -5.36 32.08
N PRO A 676 5.73 -5.83 32.86
CA PRO A 676 4.48 -6.36 32.33
C PRO A 676 3.77 -5.33 31.42
N TYR A 677 3.14 -5.81 30.35
CA TYR A 677 2.46 -4.97 29.35
C TYR A 677 1.44 -4.01 29.99
N GLU A 678 0.65 -4.52 30.94
CA GLU A 678 -0.37 -3.76 31.64
C GLU A 678 0.27 -2.57 32.36
N GLN A 679 1.36 -2.81 33.09
CA GLN A 679 2.09 -1.75 33.79
C GLN A 679 2.75 -0.76 32.82
N LEU A 680 3.25 -1.23 31.67
CA LEU A 680 3.79 -0.37 30.62
C LEU A 680 2.73 0.63 30.13
N VAL A 681 1.54 0.16 29.78
CA VAL A 681 0.45 1.03 29.31
C VAL A 681 -0.01 1.99 30.41
N LEU A 682 -0.11 1.52 31.65
CA LEU A 682 -0.49 2.38 32.77
C LEU A 682 0.52 3.51 32.97
N ASP A 683 1.81 3.18 33.06
CA ASP A 683 2.88 4.14 33.33
C ASP A 683 3.10 5.15 32.20
N THR A 684 2.92 4.73 30.96
CA THR A 684 3.34 5.53 29.79
C THR A 684 2.19 6.22 29.07
N VAL A 685 0.95 5.73 29.22
CA VAL A 685 -0.22 6.25 28.52
C VAL A 685 -1.28 6.72 29.50
N THR A 686 -1.87 5.82 30.29
CA THR A 686 -3.12 6.15 31.00
C THR A 686 -2.88 7.10 32.19
N ARG A 687 -1.92 6.81 33.08
CA ARG A 687 -1.66 7.66 34.25
C ARG A 687 -1.13 9.06 33.87
N PRO A 688 -0.21 9.22 32.90
CA PRO A 688 0.19 10.54 32.43
C PRO A 688 -0.96 11.37 31.84
N LEU A 689 -1.99 10.72 31.28
CA LEU A 689 -3.19 11.37 30.75
C LEU A 689 -4.29 11.59 31.80
N GLY A 690 -4.02 11.29 33.08
CA GLY A 690 -4.99 11.44 34.16
C GLY A 690 -6.13 10.42 34.13
N MET A 691 -5.98 9.31 33.41
CA MET A 691 -6.94 8.22 33.35
C MET A 691 -6.64 7.22 34.48
N ASN A 692 -7.07 7.50 35.72
CA ASN A 692 -6.71 6.78 36.93
C ASN A 692 -7.62 5.58 37.26
N GLU A 693 -8.88 5.59 36.81
CA GLU A 693 -9.83 4.49 36.96
C GLU A 693 -9.70 3.42 35.87
N THR A 694 -9.02 3.77 34.77
CA THR A 694 -8.69 2.86 33.67
C THR A 694 -7.76 1.75 34.17
N GLY A 695 -8.04 0.50 33.78
CA GLY A 695 -7.28 -0.66 34.25
C GLY A 695 -7.39 -1.84 33.29
N PHE A 696 -6.92 -3.00 33.75
CA PHE A 696 -6.90 -4.22 32.93
C PHE A 696 -7.64 -5.36 33.63
N SER A 697 -8.19 -6.28 32.85
CA SER A 697 -8.92 -7.47 33.31
C SER A 697 -10.32 -7.23 33.88
N PHE A 698 -11.17 -8.24 33.72
CA PHE A 698 -12.51 -8.26 34.31
C PHE A 698 -12.50 -8.42 35.83
N GLN A 699 -11.44 -9.01 36.40
CA GLN A 699 -11.30 -9.17 37.85
C GLN A 699 -11.02 -7.84 38.54
N GLU A 700 -10.23 -6.97 37.90
CA GLU A 700 -10.01 -5.63 38.40
C GLU A 700 -11.26 -4.77 38.21
N LEU A 701 -11.94 -4.86 37.04
CA LEU A 701 -13.20 -4.15 36.79
C LEU A 701 -14.27 -4.49 37.83
N ALA A 702 -14.43 -5.78 38.17
CA ALA A 702 -15.42 -6.22 39.15
C ALA A 702 -15.17 -5.71 40.58
N LYS A 703 -13.95 -5.24 40.88
CA LYS A 703 -13.61 -4.60 42.17
C LYS A 703 -13.99 -3.12 42.20
N ARG A 704 -14.29 -2.51 41.05
CA ARG A 704 -14.67 -1.09 40.97
C ARG A 704 -16.10 -0.92 41.47
N ALA A 705 -16.32 0.08 42.33
CA ALA A 705 -17.65 0.36 42.87
C ALA A 705 -18.66 0.76 41.77
N ASN A 706 -18.19 1.48 40.75
CA ASN A 706 -18.97 1.84 39.57
C ASN A 706 -18.44 1.05 38.36
N HIS A 707 -19.12 -0.04 37.99
CA HIS A 707 -18.78 -0.84 36.82
C HIS A 707 -20.03 -1.29 36.07
N ALA A 708 -19.89 -1.46 34.76
CA ALA A 708 -20.95 -2.04 33.92
C ALA A 708 -20.96 -3.57 34.06
N VAL A 709 -22.16 -4.16 33.96
CA VAL A 709 -22.36 -5.62 33.87
C VAL A 709 -22.66 -5.98 32.42
N PRO A 710 -22.11 -7.07 31.86
CA PRO A 710 -22.29 -7.35 30.45
C PRO A 710 -23.60 -8.09 30.16
N PHE A 711 -24.23 -7.74 29.04
CA PHE A 711 -25.46 -8.36 28.56
C PHE A 711 -25.35 -8.84 27.11
N SER A 712 -26.17 -9.83 26.76
CA SER A 712 -26.33 -10.34 25.41
C SER A 712 -27.79 -10.71 25.14
N CYS A 713 -28.15 -10.77 23.87
CA CYS A 713 -29.42 -11.29 23.39
C CYS A 713 -29.15 -12.13 22.13
N LYS A 714 -30.19 -12.76 21.57
CA LYS A 714 -30.02 -13.61 20.37
C LYS A 714 -29.96 -12.81 19.07
N ASN A 715 -30.80 -11.79 18.95
CA ASN A 715 -30.91 -10.87 17.82
C ASN A 715 -31.68 -9.60 18.24
N TYR A 716 -31.80 -8.62 17.34
CA TYR A 716 -32.49 -7.36 17.64
C TYR A 716 -33.95 -7.59 18.04
N ALA A 717 -34.65 -8.50 17.36
CA ALA A 717 -36.03 -8.86 17.70
C ALA A 717 -36.17 -9.47 19.12
N ALA A 718 -35.19 -10.26 19.58
CA ALA A 718 -35.15 -10.79 20.95
C ALA A 718 -34.89 -9.68 21.97
N ALA A 719 -34.00 -8.73 21.65
CA ALA A 719 -33.77 -7.56 22.47
C ALA A 719 -35.04 -6.73 22.66
N GLN A 720 -35.81 -6.49 21.59
CA GLN A 720 -37.08 -5.76 21.64
C GLN A 720 -38.15 -6.44 22.52
N ARG A 721 -38.13 -7.77 22.59
CA ARG A 721 -39.00 -8.54 23.49
C ARG A 721 -38.49 -8.61 24.93
N GLY A 722 -37.36 -7.97 25.23
CA GLY A 722 -36.73 -8.00 26.55
C GLY A 722 -36.00 -9.31 26.88
N ASP A 723 -35.73 -10.18 25.90
CA ASP A 723 -34.92 -11.42 26.09
C ASP A 723 -33.42 -11.05 26.09
N ILE A 724 -33.04 -10.31 27.12
CA ILE A 724 -31.68 -9.85 27.40
C ILE A 724 -31.16 -10.66 28.59
N ARG A 725 -30.02 -11.31 28.42
CA ARG A 725 -29.41 -12.18 29.41
C ARG A 725 -28.07 -11.63 29.83
N ARG A 726 -27.75 -11.79 31.11
CA ARG A 726 -26.41 -11.48 31.61
C ARG A 726 -25.41 -12.45 30.97
N THR A 727 -24.34 -11.91 30.40
CA THR A 727 -23.26 -12.73 29.86
C THR A 727 -22.36 -13.16 31.02
N PRO A 728 -22.16 -14.47 31.25
CA PRO A 728 -21.16 -14.91 32.22
C PRO A 728 -19.77 -14.44 31.79
N LEU A 729 -19.06 -13.76 32.69
CA LEU A 729 -17.64 -13.48 32.49
C LEU A 729 -16.87 -14.74 32.91
N ASP A 730 -16.49 -15.57 31.94
CA ASP A 730 -15.49 -16.61 32.21
C ASP A 730 -14.13 -15.93 32.40
N ASN A 731 -13.67 -15.95 33.64
CA ASN A 731 -12.45 -15.27 34.11
C ASN A 731 -11.18 -16.13 33.93
N ALA A 732 -11.29 -17.36 33.44
CA ALA A 732 -10.12 -18.19 33.23
C ALA A 732 -9.29 -17.65 32.04
N THR A 733 -8.15 -17.02 32.38
CA THR A 733 -6.99 -16.86 31.50
C THR A 733 -7.22 -16.08 30.19
N TYR A 734 -7.70 -14.84 30.30
CA TYR A 734 -7.71 -13.92 29.16
C TYR A 734 -6.30 -13.43 28.81
N HIS A 735 -5.63 -14.11 27.87
CA HIS A 735 -4.23 -13.82 27.53
C HIS A 735 -4.05 -12.73 26.45
N ASP A 736 -5.10 -12.36 25.72
CA ASP A 736 -5.11 -11.30 24.71
C ASP A 736 -5.33 -9.89 25.31
N MET A 737 -4.76 -9.63 26.51
CA MET A 737 -4.86 -8.31 27.17
C MET A 737 -4.43 -7.14 26.27
N PRO A 738 -3.34 -7.25 25.46
CA PRO A 738 -2.97 -6.18 24.53
C PRO A 738 -3.99 -5.87 23.43
N ALA A 739 -4.85 -6.82 23.06
CA ALA A 739 -5.85 -6.63 22.01
C ALA A 739 -7.17 -6.04 22.54
N GLY A 740 -7.54 -6.32 23.79
CA GLY A 740 -8.87 -5.93 24.30
C GLY A 740 -9.08 -6.02 25.81
N GLY A 741 -8.01 -6.02 26.60
CA GLY A 741 -8.08 -6.19 28.06
C GLY A 741 -8.32 -4.91 28.86
N LEU A 742 -8.27 -3.75 28.21
CA LEU A 742 -8.39 -2.44 28.84
C LEU A 742 -9.87 -2.11 29.11
N PHE A 743 -10.20 -1.69 30.32
CA PHE A 743 -11.50 -1.07 30.63
C PHE A 743 -11.30 0.40 31.03
N SER A 744 -12.29 1.23 30.75
CA SER A 744 -12.27 2.66 31.07
C SER A 744 -13.69 3.23 31.18
N SER A 745 -13.80 4.54 31.43
CA SER A 745 -15.05 5.31 31.39
C SER A 745 -15.03 6.30 30.23
N GLY A 746 -16.20 6.79 29.81
CA GLY A 746 -16.28 7.80 28.76
C GLY A 746 -15.52 9.09 29.08
N ILE A 747 -15.46 9.48 30.36
CA ILE A 747 -14.75 10.69 30.81
C ILE A 747 -13.23 10.51 30.66
N GLU A 748 -12.69 9.38 31.11
CA GLU A 748 -11.24 9.15 31.00
C GLU A 748 -10.81 8.93 29.55
N MET A 749 -11.63 8.24 28.76
CA MET A 749 -11.40 8.08 27.32
C MET A 749 -11.36 9.43 26.58
N ALA A 750 -12.04 10.46 27.07
CA ALA A 750 -11.96 11.79 26.48
C ALA A 750 -10.54 12.38 26.53
N ASN A 751 -9.77 12.13 27.61
CA ASN A 751 -8.37 12.58 27.69
C ASN A 751 -7.48 11.84 26.69
N TYR A 752 -7.67 10.52 26.54
CA TYR A 752 -6.98 9.75 25.52
C TYR A 752 -7.26 10.27 24.11
N VAL A 753 -8.53 10.47 23.79
CA VAL A 753 -8.96 10.95 22.48
C VAL A 753 -8.42 12.34 22.17
N LYS A 754 -8.48 13.28 23.12
CA LYS A 754 -7.84 14.61 22.97
C LYS A 754 -6.36 14.49 22.66
N ALA A 755 -5.64 13.66 23.40
CA ALA A 755 -4.21 13.43 23.16
C ALA A 755 -3.94 12.84 21.76
N ILE A 756 -4.76 11.90 21.29
CA ILE A 756 -4.60 11.35 19.93
C ILE A 756 -4.88 12.40 18.85
N MET A 757 -5.92 13.23 19.01
CA MET A 757 -6.23 14.30 18.05
C MET A 757 -5.15 15.38 18.02
N HIS A 758 -4.53 15.69 19.15
CA HIS A 758 -3.56 16.78 19.30
C HIS A 758 -2.10 16.29 19.30
N ASP A 759 -1.80 15.24 18.52
CA ASP A 759 -0.44 14.72 18.33
C ASP A 759 0.30 14.45 19.66
N GLY A 760 -0.41 13.94 20.66
CA GLY A 760 0.08 13.57 21.99
C GLY A 760 0.02 14.65 23.06
N ALA A 761 -0.51 15.83 22.74
CA ALA A 761 -0.70 16.90 23.71
C ALA A 761 -2.05 16.81 24.44
N LEU A 762 -2.07 17.08 25.74
CA LEU A 762 -3.29 17.23 26.54
C LEU A 762 -3.24 18.59 27.24
N ASP A 763 -4.28 19.40 27.06
CA ASP A 763 -4.41 20.76 27.64
C ASP A 763 -3.15 21.62 27.42
N GLY A 764 -2.59 21.56 26.20
CA GLY A 764 -1.41 22.33 25.78
C GLY A 764 -0.06 21.77 26.23
N LYS A 765 -0.02 20.65 26.97
CA LYS A 765 1.22 19.98 27.40
C LYS A 765 1.47 18.73 26.57
N GLN A 766 2.68 18.57 26.04
CA GLN A 766 3.07 17.34 25.34
C GLN A 766 3.23 16.19 26.36
N ILE A 767 2.30 15.24 26.35
CA ILE A 767 2.31 14.09 27.27
C ILE A 767 2.84 12.83 26.58
N LEU A 768 2.31 12.51 25.41
CA LEU A 768 2.78 11.38 24.59
C LEU A 768 3.82 11.86 23.56
N ASN A 769 4.64 10.97 23.03
CA ASN A 769 5.60 11.34 21.99
C ASN A 769 4.86 11.69 20.68
N LYS A 770 5.09 12.92 20.18
CA LYS A 770 4.44 13.45 18.97
C LYS A 770 4.61 12.58 17.74
N GLU A 771 5.85 12.18 17.43
CA GLU A 771 6.15 11.38 16.24
C GLU A 771 5.48 9.99 16.31
N SER A 772 5.42 9.40 17.50
CA SER A 772 4.76 8.11 17.74
C SER A 772 3.25 8.21 17.54
N VAL A 773 2.60 9.25 18.10
CA VAL A 773 1.16 9.49 17.89
C VAL A 773 0.85 9.75 16.41
N GLN A 774 1.71 10.50 15.72
CA GLN A 774 1.59 10.71 14.28
C GLN A 774 1.75 9.41 13.48
N LYS A 775 2.67 8.52 13.87
CA LYS A 775 2.87 7.23 13.17
C LYS A 775 1.68 6.29 13.34
N VAL A 776 1.05 6.23 14.52
CA VAL A 776 -0.09 5.30 14.76
C VAL A 776 -1.35 5.73 14.03
N ARG A 777 -1.54 7.04 13.80
CA ARG A 777 -2.72 7.60 13.12
C ARG A 777 -2.62 7.64 11.58
N THR A 778 -1.49 7.30 11.00
CA THR A 778 -1.32 7.28 9.54
C THR A 778 -1.61 5.90 8.96
N ALA A 779 -2.09 5.85 7.72
CA ALA A 779 -2.43 4.60 7.06
C ALA A 779 -1.20 3.74 6.68
N HIS A 780 -1.23 2.45 7.01
CA HIS A 780 -0.19 1.45 6.70
C HIS A 780 -0.72 0.19 6.00
N ASN A 781 -2.05 0.04 5.89
CA ASN A 781 -2.71 -1.06 5.18
C ASN A 781 -4.08 -0.61 4.60
N ILE A 782 -4.60 -1.32 3.60
CA ILE A 782 -5.95 -1.10 3.05
C ILE A 782 -6.94 -2.00 3.81
N LEU A 783 -7.87 -1.40 4.55
CA LEU A 783 -8.91 -2.14 5.28
C LEU A 783 -10.05 -2.56 4.33
N LEU A 784 -10.54 -1.63 3.52
CA LEU A 784 -11.52 -1.88 2.46
C LEU A 784 -11.05 -1.20 1.18
N GLY A 785 -10.71 -2.02 0.17
CA GLY A 785 -10.19 -1.55 -1.11
C GLY A 785 -11.26 -0.99 -2.07
N LYS A 786 -12.54 -1.16 -1.74
CA LYS A 786 -13.68 -0.59 -2.48
C LYS A 786 -14.48 0.33 -1.55
N LEU A 787 -15.27 1.21 -2.13
CA LEU A 787 -16.18 2.08 -1.40
C LEU A 787 -17.20 1.24 -0.62
N PHE A 788 -17.39 1.55 0.67
CA PHE A 788 -18.42 0.91 1.48
C PHE A 788 -19.80 1.51 1.24
N ALA A 789 -19.89 2.84 1.26
CA ALA A 789 -21.08 3.60 0.88
C ALA A 789 -20.66 5.01 0.42
N PRO A 790 -21.54 5.75 -0.29
CA PRO A 790 -21.22 7.07 -0.87
C PRO A 790 -20.68 8.10 0.12
N GLU A 791 -21.03 7.98 1.41
CA GLU A 791 -20.58 8.87 2.48
C GLU A 791 -19.12 8.66 2.90
N PHE A 792 -18.50 7.58 2.45
CA PHE A 792 -17.16 7.16 2.86
C PHE A 792 -16.17 7.38 1.73
N SER A 793 -14.88 7.42 2.05
CA SER A 793 -13.80 7.15 1.08
C SER A 793 -13.24 5.74 1.30
N ILE A 794 -12.17 5.41 0.58
CA ILE A 794 -11.37 4.21 0.89
C ILE A 794 -11.03 4.22 2.37
N THR A 795 -11.27 3.08 3.00
CA THR A 795 -10.94 2.90 4.40
C THR A 795 -9.60 2.16 4.48
N ALA A 796 -8.63 2.84 5.06
CA ALA A 796 -7.32 2.29 5.38
C ALA A 796 -7.23 1.94 6.87
N TYR A 797 -6.11 1.37 7.27
CA TYR A 797 -5.80 1.04 8.64
C TYR A 797 -4.40 1.54 9.01
N GLY A 798 -4.33 2.28 10.11
CA GLY A 798 -3.09 2.66 10.78
C GLY A 798 -2.64 1.60 11.79
N LEU A 799 -1.94 2.02 12.84
CA LEU A 799 -1.48 1.10 13.89
C LEU A 799 -2.53 1.05 15.00
N GLY A 800 -3.57 0.22 14.80
CA GLY A 800 -4.72 0.13 15.70
C GLY A 800 -5.79 1.21 15.50
N TRP A 801 -5.87 1.80 14.31
CA TRP A 801 -6.90 2.80 13.95
C TRP A 801 -7.39 2.58 12.52
N GLY A 802 -8.70 2.58 12.31
CA GLY A 802 -9.27 2.83 10.99
C GLY A 802 -9.01 4.27 10.58
N VAL A 803 -8.60 4.49 9.33
CA VAL A 803 -8.24 5.79 8.76
C VAL A 803 -9.02 6.00 7.48
N GLY A 804 -9.72 7.12 7.34
CA GLY A 804 -10.48 7.42 6.12
C GLY A 804 -11.16 8.78 6.20
N THR A 805 -12.20 8.98 5.39
CA THR A 805 -13.04 10.18 5.48
C THR A 805 -14.52 9.82 5.60
N TYR A 806 -15.28 10.72 6.21
CA TYR A 806 -16.74 10.70 6.25
C TYR A 806 -17.25 12.02 5.67
N ARG A 807 -17.94 11.98 4.52
CA ARG A 807 -18.48 13.16 3.81
C ARG A 807 -17.47 14.30 3.68
N GLY A 808 -16.20 13.95 3.44
CA GLY A 808 -15.09 14.90 3.29
C GLY A 808 -14.29 15.18 4.55
N HIS A 809 -14.79 14.83 5.74
CA HIS A 809 -14.07 15.04 7.00
C HIS A 809 -13.12 13.88 7.29
N PHE A 810 -11.84 14.19 7.53
CA PHE A 810 -10.84 13.17 7.90
C PHE A 810 -11.19 12.54 9.24
N ARG A 811 -11.20 11.20 9.30
CA ARG A 811 -11.54 10.48 10.50
C ARG A 811 -10.54 9.39 10.89
N LEU A 812 -10.38 9.23 12.21
CA LEU A 812 -9.79 8.07 12.85
C LEU A 812 -10.89 7.36 13.63
N PHE A 813 -10.99 6.04 13.52
CA PHE A 813 -12.03 5.30 14.22
C PHE A 813 -11.59 3.92 14.65
N HIS A 814 -12.24 3.35 15.67
CA HIS A 814 -12.04 1.97 16.05
C HIS A 814 -13.26 1.46 16.82
N SER A 815 -13.69 0.23 16.54
CA SER A 815 -14.74 -0.46 17.29
C SER A 815 -14.15 -1.51 18.22
N GLY A 816 -14.86 -1.84 19.29
CA GLY A 816 -14.48 -2.88 20.23
C GLY A 816 -15.68 -3.72 20.61
N GLY A 817 -15.46 -5.02 20.82
CA GLY A 817 -16.50 -5.94 21.26
C GLY A 817 -15.91 -7.07 22.08
N ILE A 818 -16.33 -7.20 23.33
CA ILE A 818 -15.82 -8.25 24.23
C ILE A 818 -16.87 -8.64 25.25
N PHE A 819 -17.20 -9.94 25.36
CA PHE A 819 -18.10 -10.51 26.38
C PHE A 819 -19.37 -9.71 26.69
N GLY A 820 -20.09 -9.22 25.67
CA GLY A 820 -21.32 -8.42 25.87
C GLY A 820 -21.09 -6.92 26.00
N TYR A 821 -19.86 -6.44 26.01
CA TYR A 821 -19.52 -5.02 25.87
C TYR A 821 -19.29 -4.65 24.41
N ARG A 822 -19.59 -3.40 24.07
CA ARG A 822 -19.33 -2.75 22.79
C ARG A 822 -18.74 -1.36 23.04
N SER A 823 -17.80 -0.96 22.21
CA SER A 823 -17.23 0.38 22.21
C SER A 823 -17.02 0.88 20.80
N PHE A 824 -17.11 2.18 20.61
CA PHE A 824 -16.75 2.83 19.37
C PHE A 824 -16.18 4.21 19.66
N MET A 825 -15.07 4.51 18.98
CA MET A 825 -14.46 5.83 18.95
C MET A 825 -14.47 6.33 17.52
N ASN A 826 -14.94 7.55 17.31
CA ASN A 826 -14.91 8.23 16.03
C ASN A 826 -14.34 9.64 16.25
N LEU A 827 -13.17 9.91 15.69
CA LEU A 827 -12.40 11.12 15.90
C LEU A 827 -12.27 11.84 14.56
N PHE A 828 -12.40 13.16 14.59
CA PHE A 828 -12.23 14.09 13.49
C PHE A 828 -11.17 15.12 13.89
N PRO A 829 -9.87 14.77 13.82
CA PRO A 829 -8.80 15.60 14.36
C PRO A 829 -8.72 17.00 13.73
N GLU A 830 -9.08 17.12 12.45
CA GLU A 830 -9.05 18.39 11.71
C GLU A 830 -10.22 19.32 12.10
N ASP A 831 -11.30 18.74 12.62
CA ASP A 831 -12.48 19.45 13.10
C ASP A 831 -12.50 19.63 14.63
N ASP A 832 -11.44 19.18 15.33
CA ASP A 832 -11.35 19.14 16.80
C ASP A 832 -12.58 18.50 17.48
N PHE A 833 -13.10 17.43 16.87
CA PHE A 833 -14.35 16.80 17.25
C PHE A 833 -14.20 15.28 17.41
N ALA A 834 -14.82 14.70 18.44
CA ALA A 834 -14.83 13.26 18.61
C ALA A 834 -16.05 12.75 19.38
N ILE A 835 -16.40 11.49 19.12
CA ILE A 835 -17.52 10.78 19.72
C ILE A 835 -16.99 9.47 20.31
N ILE A 836 -17.29 9.24 21.59
CA ILE A 836 -16.97 8.00 22.30
C ILE A 836 -18.30 7.39 22.74
N HIS A 837 -18.56 6.15 22.29
CA HIS A 837 -19.79 5.44 22.61
C HIS A 837 -19.44 4.09 23.24
N LEU A 838 -19.85 3.88 24.49
CA LEU A 838 -19.64 2.64 25.25
C LEU A 838 -20.99 2.03 25.61
N SER A 839 -21.16 0.73 25.37
CA SER A 839 -22.38 -0.03 25.65
C SER A 839 -22.03 -1.38 26.29
N ASN A 840 -22.91 -1.87 27.15
CA ASN A 840 -22.80 -3.18 27.81
C ASN A 840 -23.77 -4.20 27.23
N ASN A 841 -24.11 -4.08 25.94
CA ASN A 841 -24.92 -5.04 25.20
C ASN A 841 -24.27 -5.49 23.86
N LYS A 842 -24.21 -6.80 23.61
CA LYS A 842 -23.58 -7.44 22.44
C LYS A 842 -24.13 -7.00 21.07
N ILE A 843 -25.44 -6.82 20.95
CA ILE A 843 -26.16 -6.60 19.66
C ILE A 843 -26.43 -5.12 19.38
N ASP A 844 -25.85 -4.23 20.17
CA ASP A 844 -26.11 -2.81 20.02
C ASP A 844 -25.39 -2.21 18.81
N GLN A 845 -25.99 -2.33 17.61
CA GLN A 845 -25.51 -1.65 16.40
C GLN A 845 -25.61 -0.12 16.52
N LEU A 846 -26.40 0.42 17.46
CA LEU A 846 -26.46 1.87 17.69
C LEU A 846 -25.11 2.44 18.11
N VAL A 847 -24.23 1.62 18.71
CA VAL A 847 -22.86 2.02 19.05
C VAL A 847 -22.11 2.60 17.86
N GLU A 848 -22.30 2.04 16.66
CA GLU A 848 -21.59 2.46 15.45
C GLU A 848 -22.35 3.52 14.65
N TYR A 849 -23.69 3.54 14.70
CA TYR A 849 -24.50 4.44 13.86
C TYR A 849 -24.89 5.77 14.50
N VAL A 850 -25.09 5.84 15.82
CA VAL A 850 -25.33 7.11 16.54
C VAL A 850 -24.23 8.13 16.29
N PRO A 851 -22.93 7.75 16.26
CA PRO A 851 -21.86 8.67 15.92
C PRO A 851 -22.03 9.38 14.57
N PHE A 852 -22.54 8.70 13.54
CA PHE A 852 -22.77 9.33 12.23
C PHE A 852 -23.94 10.31 12.25
N TYR A 853 -25.02 9.98 12.98
CA TYR A 853 -26.13 10.91 13.19
C TYR A 853 -25.67 12.20 13.90
N ILE A 854 -24.83 12.09 14.93
CA ILE A 854 -24.27 13.25 15.63
C ILE A 854 -23.33 14.03 14.70
N ALA A 855 -22.46 13.36 13.95
CA ALA A 855 -21.56 14.01 13.00
C ALA A 855 -22.32 14.80 11.93
N ASP A 856 -23.41 14.25 11.38
CA ASP A 856 -24.25 14.96 10.41
C ASP A 856 -24.84 16.26 10.99
N ASP A 857 -25.22 16.26 12.26
CA ASP A 857 -25.76 17.45 12.93
C ASP A 857 -24.67 18.50 13.21
N VAL A 858 -23.52 18.08 13.73
CA VAL A 858 -22.38 18.96 14.06
C VAL A 858 -21.81 19.62 12.81
N PHE A 859 -21.65 18.86 11.73
CA PHE A 859 -21.10 19.34 10.46
C PHE A 859 -22.16 19.96 9.54
N GLN A 860 -23.43 19.99 9.96
CA GLN A 860 -24.56 20.52 9.18
C GLN A 860 -24.69 19.85 7.79
N LEU A 861 -24.46 18.53 7.75
CA LEU A 861 -24.48 17.74 6.53
C LEU A 861 -25.91 17.29 6.18
N PRO A 862 -26.18 16.97 4.89
CA PRO A 862 -27.48 16.47 4.47
C PRO A 862 -27.89 15.18 5.20
N LYS A 863 -29.05 15.19 5.85
CA LYS A 863 -29.63 14.03 6.59
C LYS A 863 -30.43 13.10 5.68
N GLU A 864 -29.87 12.76 4.52
CA GLU A 864 -30.53 11.91 3.51
C GLU A 864 -30.68 10.46 3.97
N ARG A 865 -29.78 9.99 4.86
CA ARG A 865 -29.75 8.63 5.38
C ARG A 865 -30.29 8.58 6.81
N ASN A 866 -31.20 7.65 7.06
CA ASN A 866 -31.68 7.36 8.40
C ASN A 866 -30.78 6.31 9.09
N TRP A 867 -29.77 6.78 9.82
CA TRP A 867 -28.84 5.92 10.56
C TRP A 867 -29.52 5.01 11.60
N PHE A 868 -30.66 5.42 12.17
CA PHE A 868 -31.40 4.61 13.14
C PHE A 868 -32.19 3.48 12.49
N GLU A 869 -32.61 3.62 11.23
CA GLU A 869 -33.17 2.50 10.48
C GLU A 869 -32.10 1.46 10.16
N LEU A 870 -30.91 1.90 9.75
CA LEU A 870 -29.79 0.98 9.50
C LEU A 870 -29.37 0.22 10.76
N ALA A 871 -29.37 0.88 11.92
CA ALA A 871 -29.06 0.24 13.20
C ALA A 871 -30.10 -0.82 13.63
N ARG A 872 -31.29 -0.85 13.01
CA ARG A 872 -32.35 -1.84 13.30
C ARG A 872 -32.26 -3.08 12.42
N LEU A 873 -31.47 -3.04 11.35
CA LEU A 873 -31.33 -4.15 10.42
C LEU A 873 -30.41 -5.20 11.04
N ASP A 874 -30.83 -6.47 10.97
CA ASP A 874 -29.93 -7.56 11.33
C ASP A 874 -28.75 -7.58 10.33
N THR A 875 -27.56 -7.97 10.79
CA THR A 875 -26.30 -7.93 10.02
C THR A 875 -26.40 -8.50 8.57
N PRO A 876 -27.13 -9.59 8.30
CA PRO A 876 -27.32 -10.09 6.92
C PRO A 876 -28.13 -9.14 6.02
N GLU A 877 -29.12 -8.44 6.57
CA GLU A 877 -29.97 -7.49 5.84
C GLU A 877 -29.20 -6.21 5.49
N MET A 878 -28.28 -5.80 6.38
CA MET A 878 -27.31 -4.73 6.10
C MET A 878 -26.41 -5.06 4.91
N PHE A 879 -25.81 -6.24 4.88
CA PHE A 879 -24.96 -6.64 3.74
C PHE A 879 -25.72 -6.68 2.41
N ARG A 880 -26.99 -7.11 2.44
CA ARG A 880 -27.88 -7.09 1.28
C ARG A 880 -28.20 -5.67 0.79
N LEU A 881 -28.41 -4.71 1.70
CA LEU A 881 -28.72 -3.31 1.36
C LEU A 881 -27.52 -2.54 0.77
N TYR A 882 -26.29 -2.87 1.15
CA TYR A 882 -25.07 -2.28 0.56
C TYR A 882 -24.69 -2.89 -0.80
N GLY A 883 -25.64 -3.48 -1.54
CA GLY A 883 -25.41 -3.92 -2.92
C GLY A 883 -24.43 -5.07 -3.08
N LYS A 884 -24.04 -5.74 -1.99
CA LYS A 884 -23.52 -7.10 -2.07
C LYS A 884 -24.73 -8.00 -2.24
N GLU A 885 -25.15 -8.21 -3.48
CA GLU A 885 -26.08 -9.30 -3.86
C GLU A 885 -25.57 -10.69 -3.46
N ASP A 886 -24.42 -10.78 -2.78
CA ASP A 886 -23.81 -12.03 -2.46
C ASP A 886 -24.00 -12.35 -0.96
N PRO A 887 -24.85 -13.34 -0.62
CA PRO A 887 -24.89 -14.00 0.69
C PRO A 887 -23.52 -14.53 1.15
N THR A 888 -22.52 -14.45 0.27
CA THR A 888 -21.16 -14.93 0.41
C THR A 888 -20.20 -14.02 1.20
N TYR A 889 -20.60 -12.93 1.87
CA TYR A 889 -19.64 -12.34 2.84
C TYR A 889 -19.23 -13.36 3.93
N LEU A 890 -20.06 -14.40 4.14
CA LEU A 890 -19.73 -15.62 4.89
C LEU A 890 -19.36 -16.84 4.01
N GLU A 891 -19.53 -16.80 2.69
CA GLU A 891 -19.31 -17.94 1.77
C GLU A 891 -18.16 -17.73 0.76
N PHE A 892 -17.55 -16.54 0.62
CA PHE A 892 -16.38 -16.26 -0.22
C PHE A 892 -15.17 -17.13 0.18
N HIS A 893 -15.24 -17.65 1.39
CA HIS A 893 -14.22 -18.44 2.01
C HIS A 893 -14.46 -19.94 1.90
N PHE A 894 -15.67 -20.38 1.52
CA PHE A 894 -15.93 -21.78 1.22
C PHE A 894 -16.03 -22.00 -0.30
N PRO A 895 -15.47 -23.09 -0.83
CA PRO A 895 -15.74 -23.47 -2.20
C PRO A 895 -17.26 -23.63 -2.41
N PRO A 896 -17.79 -23.50 -3.64
CA PRO A 896 -19.21 -23.75 -3.90
C PRO A 896 -19.62 -25.14 -3.43
N GLN A 897 -20.74 -25.25 -2.71
CA GLN A 897 -21.26 -26.54 -2.27
C GLN A 897 -21.63 -27.41 -3.49
N VAL A 898 -21.12 -28.65 -3.56
CA VAL A 898 -21.54 -29.59 -4.61
C VAL A 898 -22.65 -30.47 -4.07
N LYS A 899 -23.88 -30.11 -4.45
CA LYS A 899 -25.08 -30.84 -4.06
C LYS A 899 -25.11 -32.23 -4.72
N ASN A 900 -25.70 -33.20 -4.01
CA ASN A 900 -26.02 -34.54 -4.51
C ASN A 900 -24.84 -35.49 -4.83
N LYS A 901 -23.62 -35.20 -4.36
CA LYS A 901 -22.52 -36.18 -4.36
C LYS A 901 -22.23 -36.61 -2.91
N PRO A 902 -22.19 -37.92 -2.58
CA PRO A 902 -21.80 -38.37 -1.24
C PRO A 902 -20.31 -38.09 -0.98
N PRO A 903 -19.85 -38.17 0.29
CA PRO A 903 -18.41 -38.18 0.59
C PRO A 903 -17.70 -39.30 -0.18
N THR A 904 -16.39 -39.15 -0.42
CA THR A 904 -15.63 -40.18 -1.15
C THR A 904 -15.31 -41.40 -0.29
N ARG A 905 -15.56 -41.31 1.03
CA ARG A 905 -15.30 -42.34 2.05
C ARG A 905 -16.51 -42.51 2.97
N ARG A 906 -16.52 -43.58 3.77
CA ARG A 906 -17.61 -43.83 4.72
C ARG A 906 -17.47 -42.90 5.93
N LEU A 907 -18.58 -42.54 6.57
CA LEU A 907 -18.58 -41.69 7.76
C LEU A 907 -17.76 -42.29 8.92
N ALA A 908 -17.71 -43.62 9.00
CA ALA A 908 -16.88 -44.34 9.98
C ALA A 908 -15.38 -44.12 9.77
N ASP A 909 -14.95 -43.87 8.53
CA ASP A 909 -13.53 -43.66 8.19
C ASP A 909 -13.04 -42.27 8.63
N PHE A 910 -13.95 -41.32 8.91
CA PHE A 910 -13.64 -40.01 9.49
C PHE A 910 -13.70 -40.00 11.03
N ALA A 911 -14.33 -41.01 11.65
CA ALA A 911 -14.54 -41.06 13.09
C ALA A 911 -13.21 -41.33 13.83
N GLY A 912 -12.94 -40.57 14.88
CA GLY A 912 -11.68 -40.65 15.61
C GLY A 912 -11.46 -39.45 16.52
N LYS A 913 -10.36 -39.51 17.29
CA LYS A 913 -9.84 -38.38 18.05
C LYS A 913 -8.61 -37.84 17.32
N TYR A 914 -8.55 -36.52 17.18
CA TYR A 914 -7.50 -35.82 16.47
C TYR A 914 -6.98 -34.70 17.37
N ASP A 915 -5.66 -34.66 17.60
CA ASP A 915 -5.02 -33.70 18.51
C ASP A 915 -4.31 -32.61 17.73
N HIS A 916 -4.51 -31.33 18.08
CA HIS A 916 -3.88 -30.19 17.42
C HIS A 916 -3.20 -29.27 18.44
N PRO A 917 -1.96 -28.81 18.22
CA PRO A 917 -1.23 -27.97 19.18
C PRO A 917 -1.92 -26.65 19.56
N VAL A 918 -2.66 -26.04 18.63
CA VAL A 918 -3.40 -24.79 18.84
C VAL A 918 -4.80 -24.99 19.40
N ILE A 919 -5.61 -25.91 18.85
CA ILE A 919 -7.04 -26.01 19.20
C ILE A 919 -7.37 -27.16 20.17
N GLY A 920 -6.39 -27.99 20.50
CA GLY A 920 -6.54 -29.13 21.39
C GLY A 920 -7.11 -30.36 20.70
N SER A 921 -7.72 -31.25 21.48
CA SER A 921 -8.34 -32.47 20.98
C SER A 921 -9.72 -32.19 20.38
N VAL A 922 -9.94 -32.67 19.17
CA VAL A 922 -11.24 -32.72 18.49
C VAL A 922 -11.61 -34.18 18.25
N SER A 923 -12.85 -34.56 18.54
CA SER A 923 -13.33 -35.91 18.24
C SER A 923 -14.51 -35.88 17.29
N PHE A 924 -14.52 -36.81 16.35
CA PHE A 924 -15.61 -37.03 15.41
C PHE A 924 -16.21 -38.41 15.64
N LYS A 925 -17.53 -38.49 15.72
CA LYS A 925 -18.27 -39.74 15.96
C LYS A 925 -19.37 -39.90 14.94
N ARG A 926 -19.48 -41.08 14.36
CA ARG A 926 -20.66 -41.46 13.56
C ARG A 926 -21.84 -41.67 14.50
N VAL A 927 -22.89 -40.88 14.33
CA VAL A 927 -24.11 -40.91 15.15
C VAL A 927 -25.34 -41.07 14.27
N LYS A 928 -26.45 -41.54 14.85
CA LYS A 928 -27.73 -41.59 14.13
C LYS A 928 -28.24 -40.16 13.89
N ALA A 929 -28.60 -39.83 12.66
CA ALA A 929 -29.08 -38.50 12.33
C ALA A 929 -30.44 -38.22 13.02
N PRO A 930 -30.67 -37.02 13.58
CA PRO A 930 -31.97 -36.66 14.15
C PRO A 930 -33.05 -36.66 13.06
N ALA A 931 -34.28 -37.03 13.43
CA ALA A 931 -35.42 -36.98 12.51
C ALA A 931 -35.61 -35.54 12.00
N ARG A 932 -35.62 -35.34 10.67
CA ARG A 932 -35.83 -34.01 10.08
C ARG A 932 -37.16 -33.43 10.60
N SER A 933 -37.13 -32.20 11.10
CA SER A 933 -38.34 -31.49 11.54
C SER A 933 -39.24 -31.18 10.34
N ASN A 934 -40.56 -31.09 10.57
CA ASN A 934 -41.56 -30.91 9.53
C ASN A 934 -41.41 -29.62 8.69
N ALA A 935 -40.59 -28.65 9.11
CA ALA A 935 -40.37 -27.40 8.37
C ALA A 935 -39.47 -27.56 7.11
N ALA A 936 -38.76 -28.67 6.96
CA ALA A 936 -37.93 -28.94 5.78
C ALA A 936 -38.69 -29.65 4.64
N LYS A 937 -39.98 -29.94 4.80
CA LYS A 937 -40.79 -30.67 3.80
C LYS A 937 -41.38 -29.78 2.69
N GLU A 938 -41.33 -28.46 2.81
CA GLU A 938 -42.02 -27.56 1.87
C GLU A 938 -41.18 -27.16 0.64
N ASN A 939 -39.91 -27.55 0.54
CA ASN A 939 -39.03 -27.18 -0.59
C ASN A 939 -38.50 -28.36 -1.43
N GLU A 940 -39.02 -29.57 -1.25
CA GLU A 940 -38.69 -30.69 -2.14
C GLU A 940 -39.79 -30.83 -3.21
N THR A 941 -39.54 -30.27 -4.39
CA THR A 941 -40.24 -30.69 -5.60
C THR A 941 -39.95 -32.17 -5.84
N ALA A 942 -41.02 -32.91 -6.08
CA ALA A 942 -41.02 -34.37 -6.21
C ALA A 942 -40.13 -34.82 -7.38
N ASP A 943 -38.89 -35.22 -7.08
CA ASP A 943 -38.10 -36.10 -7.95
C ASP A 943 -37.67 -37.33 -7.13
N ALA A 944 -38.51 -38.37 -7.17
CA ALA A 944 -38.39 -39.59 -6.38
C ALA A 944 -37.34 -40.59 -6.92
N SER A 945 -36.41 -40.14 -7.75
CA SER A 945 -35.41 -40.99 -8.43
C SER A 945 -34.16 -41.36 -7.58
N PRO A 946 -33.56 -40.48 -6.75
CA PRO A 946 -32.31 -40.80 -6.05
C PRO A 946 -32.46 -41.67 -4.79
N ASP A 947 -33.66 -41.74 -4.22
CA ASP A 947 -33.89 -42.24 -2.85
C ASP A 947 -33.92 -43.78 -2.76
N ALA A 948 -34.14 -44.46 -3.89
CA ALA A 948 -34.12 -45.92 -3.96
C ALA A 948 -32.71 -46.52 -3.94
N GLN A 949 -31.70 -45.81 -4.47
CA GLN A 949 -30.29 -46.27 -4.47
C GLN A 949 -29.60 -46.08 -3.10
N ARG A 950 -30.11 -45.21 -2.23
CA ARG A 950 -29.51 -44.91 -0.92
C ARG A 950 -29.88 -45.89 0.20
N ARG A 951 -30.85 -46.79 0.00
CA ARG A 951 -31.26 -47.76 1.03
C ARG A 951 -30.21 -48.82 1.36
N HIS A 952 -29.22 -49.02 0.49
CA HIS A 952 -28.08 -49.92 0.69
C HIS A 952 -26.80 -49.20 1.12
N ASP A 953 -26.83 -47.87 1.27
CA ASP A 953 -25.71 -47.09 1.80
C ASP A 953 -25.63 -47.32 3.32
N PRO A 954 -24.52 -47.87 3.86
CA PRO A 954 -24.34 -48.06 5.30
C PRO A 954 -24.44 -46.76 6.10
N ASP A 955 -24.21 -45.60 5.48
CA ASP A 955 -24.29 -44.29 6.11
C ASP A 955 -25.67 -43.63 5.98
N HIS A 956 -26.64 -44.30 5.35
CA HIS A 956 -28.02 -43.85 5.31
C HIS A 956 -28.62 -43.74 6.72
N GLY A 957 -29.08 -42.54 7.09
CA GLY A 957 -29.62 -42.26 8.43
C GLY A 957 -28.57 -41.98 9.51
N TYR A 958 -27.30 -41.83 9.13
CA TYR A 958 -26.21 -41.44 10.03
C TYR A 958 -25.65 -40.05 9.66
N ALA A 959 -25.03 -39.39 10.63
CA ALA A 959 -24.32 -38.12 10.50
C ALA A 959 -23.00 -38.18 11.27
N LEU A 960 -22.09 -37.25 10.98
CA LEU A 960 -20.87 -37.08 11.75
C LEU A 960 -21.13 -36.02 12.84
N ALA A 961 -21.04 -36.41 14.10
CA ALA A 961 -21.01 -35.48 15.21
C ALA A 961 -19.57 -35.04 15.48
N PHE A 962 -19.37 -33.79 15.84
CA PHE A 962 -18.10 -33.29 16.35
C PHE A 962 -18.23 -32.99 17.85
N GLN A 963 -17.12 -33.11 18.57
CA GLN A 963 -16.99 -32.68 19.95
C GLN A 963 -15.60 -32.06 20.14
N MET A 964 -15.56 -30.83 20.64
CA MET A 964 -14.36 -30.08 20.98
C MET A 964 -14.63 -29.27 22.25
N ARG A 965 -13.96 -29.60 23.35
CA ARG A 965 -14.23 -28.97 24.67
C ARG A 965 -15.73 -29.04 25.01
N ASP A 966 -16.34 -27.90 25.33
CA ASP A 966 -17.76 -27.73 25.67
C ASP A 966 -18.65 -27.57 24.43
N PHE A 967 -18.08 -27.65 23.22
CA PHE A 967 -18.81 -27.55 21.97
C PHE A 967 -19.08 -28.93 21.39
N GLU A 968 -20.34 -29.17 21.08
CA GLU A 968 -20.81 -30.35 20.35
C GLU A 968 -21.79 -29.92 19.25
N GLY A 969 -21.92 -30.76 18.23
CA GLY A 969 -22.89 -30.53 17.16
C GLY A 969 -22.74 -31.51 16.02
N LEU A 970 -23.60 -31.35 15.02
CA LEU A 970 -23.64 -32.19 13.84
C LEU A 970 -22.99 -31.48 12.66
N LEU A 971 -22.29 -32.26 11.85
CA LEU A 971 -21.67 -31.81 10.61
C LEU A 971 -22.60 -32.09 9.44
N GLU A 972 -22.78 -31.08 8.61
CA GLU A 972 -23.55 -31.17 7.36
C GLU A 972 -22.60 -31.46 6.21
N HIS A 973 -22.89 -32.45 5.36
CA HIS A 973 -22.04 -32.73 4.20
C HIS A 973 -22.03 -31.54 3.21
N TYR A 974 -20.85 -31.20 2.70
CA TYR A 974 -20.66 -30.01 1.89
C TYR A 974 -20.08 -30.31 0.50
N HIS A 975 -18.89 -30.92 0.43
CA HIS A 975 -18.25 -31.28 -0.85
C HIS A 975 -17.13 -32.32 -0.63
N PHE A 976 -17.12 -33.43 -1.38
CA PHE A 976 -16.16 -34.54 -1.19
C PHE A 976 -16.04 -34.93 0.30
N ASP A 977 -14.84 -34.98 0.86
CA ASP A 977 -14.59 -35.29 2.27
C ASP A 977 -14.61 -34.02 3.16
N SER A 978 -15.36 -32.99 2.75
CA SER A 978 -15.58 -31.75 3.49
C SER A 978 -17.00 -31.62 4.03
N PHE A 979 -17.10 -31.18 5.29
CA PHE A 979 -18.35 -31.05 6.03
C PHE A 979 -18.46 -29.68 6.70
N ARG A 980 -19.63 -29.06 6.63
CA ARG A 980 -19.94 -27.80 7.31
C ARG A 980 -20.29 -28.04 8.77
N LEU A 981 -19.58 -27.33 9.64
CA LEU A 981 -19.85 -27.18 11.05
C LEU A 981 -20.63 -25.88 11.27
N ARG A 982 -21.73 -25.93 12.00
CA ARG A 982 -22.45 -24.74 12.47
C ARG A 982 -22.73 -24.86 13.96
N ILE A 983 -22.23 -23.91 14.74
CA ILE A 983 -22.46 -23.81 16.19
C ILE A 983 -23.21 -22.50 16.42
N ILE A 984 -24.43 -22.57 16.95
CA ILE A 984 -25.21 -21.38 17.31
C ILE A 984 -25.74 -21.60 18.73
N ASN A 985 -25.26 -20.80 19.68
CA ASN A 985 -25.84 -20.69 21.01
C ASN A 985 -25.92 -19.20 21.43
N ASP A 986 -26.41 -18.93 22.65
CA ASP A 986 -26.63 -17.56 23.14
C ASP A 986 -25.32 -16.74 23.27
N VAL A 987 -24.17 -17.40 23.30
CA VAL A 987 -22.85 -16.78 23.54
C VAL A 987 -22.02 -16.71 22.26
N ILE A 988 -22.08 -17.73 21.40
CA ILE A 988 -21.23 -17.94 20.21
C ILE A 988 -22.08 -18.37 19.02
N SER A 989 -21.85 -17.74 17.87
CA SER A 989 -22.37 -18.16 16.57
C SER A 989 -21.21 -18.29 15.60
N PHE A 990 -21.05 -19.44 14.96
CA PHE A 990 -19.89 -19.78 14.14
C PHE A 990 -20.22 -20.80 13.04
N SER A 991 -19.53 -20.70 11.90
CA SER A 991 -19.49 -21.71 10.86
C SER A 991 -18.04 -22.01 10.39
N ALA A 992 -17.79 -23.27 10.02
CA ALA A 992 -16.55 -23.72 9.38
C ALA A 992 -16.78 -24.87 8.43
N LEU A 993 -15.85 -25.09 7.51
CA LEU A 993 -15.75 -26.28 6.70
C LEU A 993 -14.61 -27.17 7.21
N VAL A 994 -14.96 -28.34 7.73
CA VAL A 994 -14.03 -29.39 8.15
C VAL A 994 -13.70 -30.26 6.94
N THR A 995 -12.45 -30.22 6.46
CA THR A 995 -11.99 -31.05 5.34
C THR A 995 -11.05 -32.12 5.86
N PHE A 996 -11.42 -33.39 5.65
CA PHE A 996 -10.58 -34.53 6.00
C PHE A 996 -9.57 -34.80 4.88
N LEU A 997 -8.31 -34.99 5.24
CA LEU A 997 -7.21 -35.17 4.28
C LEU A 997 -6.75 -36.63 4.27
N PRO A 998 -6.61 -37.25 3.09
CA PRO A 998 -6.09 -38.60 2.97
C PRO A 998 -4.59 -38.63 3.29
N HIS A 999 -4.18 -39.66 4.01
CA HIS A 999 -2.78 -40.04 4.20
C HIS A 999 -2.31 -40.92 3.03
N GLU A 1000 -0.99 -41.07 2.83
CA GLU A 1000 -0.40 -41.86 1.74
C GLU A 1000 -0.86 -43.32 1.71
N ASP A 1001 -1.22 -43.88 2.87
CA ASP A 1001 -1.77 -45.24 3.02
C ASP A 1001 -3.29 -45.32 2.78
N GLY A 1002 -3.91 -44.22 2.35
CA GLY A 1002 -5.34 -44.12 2.06
C GLY A 1002 -6.23 -43.99 3.30
N THR A 1003 -5.69 -43.89 4.52
CA THR A 1003 -6.46 -43.62 5.75
C THR A 1003 -6.66 -42.11 5.96
N VAL A 1004 -7.60 -41.72 6.84
CA VAL A 1004 -7.76 -40.31 7.25
C VAL A 1004 -7.05 -40.12 8.58
N LYS A 1005 -5.92 -39.41 8.57
CA LYS A 1005 -5.15 -39.08 9.79
C LYS A 1005 -5.14 -37.59 10.11
N GLN A 1006 -5.61 -36.77 9.18
CA GLN A 1006 -5.52 -35.32 9.25
C GLN A 1006 -6.84 -34.70 8.85
N PHE A 1007 -7.12 -33.53 9.41
CA PHE A 1007 -8.24 -32.71 9.00
C PHE A 1007 -7.82 -31.24 9.01
N ARG A 1008 -8.59 -30.40 8.33
CA ARG A 1008 -8.38 -28.97 8.22
C ARG A 1008 -9.68 -28.25 8.51
N PHE A 1009 -9.70 -27.31 9.46
CA PHE A 1009 -10.80 -26.35 9.59
C PHE A 1009 -10.55 -25.20 8.63
N LEU A 1010 -11.44 -24.98 7.68
CA LEU A 1010 -11.57 -23.71 6.97
C LEU A 1010 -12.62 -22.89 7.70
N LYS A 1011 -12.27 -21.74 8.23
CA LYS A 1011 -13.23 -20.85 8.88
C LYS A 1011 -13.95 -19.99 7.84
N ASP A 1012 -15.05 -19.36 8.27
CA ASP A 1012 -15.82 -18.40 7.47
C ASP A 1012 -14.97 -17.20 6.99
N ASP A 1013 -13.76 -16.96 7.53
CA ASP A 1013 -12.81 -15.91 7.12
C ASP A 1013 -11.69 -16.41 6.16
N GLY A 1014 -11.79 -17.67 5.70
CA GLY A 1014 -10.88 -18.26 4.71
C GLY A 1014 -9.62 -18.85 5.31
N THR A 1015 -9.52 -18.84 6.64
CA THR A 1015 -8.35 -19.29 7.36
C THR A 1015 -8.39 -20.78 7.59
N TYR A 1016 -7.21 -21.42 7.56
CA TYR A 1016 -7.11 -22.85 7.78
C TYR A 1016 -6.36 -23.18 9.07
N VAL A 1017 -6.94 -24.08 9.88
CA VAL A 1017 -6.22 -24.76 10.97
C VAL A 1017 -5.99 -26.19 10.51
N LEU A 1018 -4.75 -26.49 10.10
CA LEU A 1018 -4.36 -27.80 9.61
C LEU A 1018 -3.82 -28.64 10.77
N ASN A 1019 -4.47 -29.79 11.03
CA ASN A 1019 -3.87 -30.81 11.86
C ASN A 1019 -2.82 -31.58 11.06
N LYS A 1020 -1.55 -31.19 11.17
CA LYS A 1020 -0.42 -32.08 10.87
C LYS A 1020 -0.10 -32.84 12.16
N VAL A 1021 -0.52 -34.11 12.20
CA VAL A 1021 -0.04 -35.11 13.16
C VAL A 1021 1.46 -35.31 13.00
#